data_AF-A0A4T0P2H7-F1
#
_entry.id   AF-A0A4T0P2H7-F1
#
_cell.length_a   1.000
_cell.length_b   1.000
_cell.length_c   1.000
_cell.angle_alpha   90.00
_cell.angle_beta   90.00
_cell.angle_gamma   90.00
#
_symmetry.space_group_name_H-M   'P 1'
#
loop_
_entity.id
_entity.type
_entity.pdbx_description
1 polymer ?
#
loop_
_entity_poly.entity_id
_entity_poly.type
_entity_poly.pdbx_seq_one_letter_code
_entity_poly.pdbx_strand_id
1 'polypeptide(L)'
;MAESEAKVNLLTSDNEQFTVDKDIAERSVLIKNMLEDIGESDHPIPLPNVTSNVFKKVLEYCDHHRKDPLPSSDESADDSRKRTTDINEWDQKFIQVDQEMLFEIILAANYLDIKPLLDVGCKTVANMIKGKTPEEIRKLFNIQNDFTPEEEAQIRKENEWAEDPGLSEAKGEVATFENVALPKILTIAGSDSGGGAGIQADLKSFTALKTYGMSAITAVTSQNTVKVNGVHAIPTDFISSQIRDVVTDIGVDAIKTGMLHSKEVIETVVETLNDLNVKCPIVVDPVMVSTSGHRLLNEDALNMLREKLIPATTIITPNIPEAELIQDGKIGELADMMKIAESLGCKNALIKGGHRPYRDLIGNESIDEALSKMEKLSNVTVVGYGSTAEVLEEYRNAHSGEKFNELVIDVLWESDRKHFTLFVQPYIQSSNTHGTGCTLSAALAAYLGKGMSMSMAVKSAIEFTSLGIESSMSLGSGNGPLNHMHSTKILPLSLPTSTSPAPFTTHLIQSAAEHWDDYIYHPFVKQLADGTLPKESFLHYITQDYVYLVHYARIHSLAGYKSNSFADLEAFANITQHIAKESAMHVEYCNSWGISTSDLLKTVESAHNIAYTRYLTDVGHSGTLLELLVAVASCLLGYGEIGRRLKKSALTGEEFAPGLVCKKENNPYWK
;
A
#
# COMPACT_ATOMS: atom_id res chain seq x y z
N MET A 1 44.57 1.35 -47.10
CA MET A 1 43.68 0.47 -47.90
C MET A 1 42.37 0.43 -47.15
N ALA A 2 41.26 0.76 -47.80
CA ALA A 2 39.94 0.75 -47.18
C ALA A 2 39.64 -0.65 -46.61
N GLU A 3 39.32 -0.73 -45.33
CA GLU A 3 38.75 -1.94 -44.74
C GLU A 3 37.46 -2.24 -45.49
N SER A 4 37.38 -3.38 -46.16
CA SER A 4 36.15 -3.84 -46.80
C SER A 4 35.15 -4.17 -45.69
N GLU A 5 34.12 -3.35 -45.52
CA GLU A 5 33.00 -3.62 -44.62
C GLU A 5 32.40 -4.99 -44.99
N ALA A 6 32.46 -5.94 -44.06
CA ALA A 6 31.85 -7.26 -44.24
C ALA A 6 30.34 -7.09 -44.49
N LYS A 7 29.82 -7.66 -45.56
CA LYS A 7 28.40 -7.56 -45.94
C LYS A 7 27.68 -8.88 -45.72
N VAL A 8 26.43 -8.81 -45.29
CA VAL A 8 25.55 -9.94 -45.02
C VAL A 8 24.38 -9.90 -45.98
N ASN A 9 24.03 -11.06 -46.55
CA ASN A 9 22.85 -11.21 -47.40
C ASN A 9 21.67 -11.69 -46.54
N LEU A 10 20.53 -10.99 -46.63
CA LEU A 10 19.30 -11.29 -45.91
C LEU A 10 18.16 -11.46 -46.91
N LEU A 11 17.24 -12.39 -46.66
CA LEU A 11 16.10 -12.68 -47.55
C LEU A 11 14.79 -12.51 -46.79
N THR A 12 13.94 -11.56 -47.21
CA THR A 12 12.65 -11.29 -46.57
C THR A 12 11.58 -12.31 -46.94
N SER A 13 10.46 -12.32 -46.23
CA SER A 13 9.37 -13.30 -46.39
C SER A 13 8.73 -13.31 -47.78
N ASP A 14 8.83 -12.20 -48.51
CA ASP A 14 8.38 -11.99 -49.89
C ASP A 14 9.48 -12.27 -50.94
N ASN A 15 10.59 -12.89 -50.53
CA ASN A 15 11.75 -13.28 -51.35
C ASN A 15 12.54 -12.10 -51.96
N GLU A 16 12.52 -10.91 -51.33
CA GLU A 16 13.44 -9.82 -51.69
C GLU A 16 14.77 -9.99 -50.93
N GLN A 17 15.88 -9.88 -51.64
CA GLN A 17 17.22 -10.04 -51.07
C GLN A 17 17.86 -8.67 -50.80
N PHE A 18 18.40 -8.51 -49.60
CA PHE A 18 19.09 -7.31 -49.12
C PHE A 18 20.56 -7.65 -48.83
N THR A 19 21.47 -6.80 -49.29
CA THR A 19 22.89 -6.86 -48.91
C THR A 19 23.18 -5.70 -47.96
N VAL A 20 23.45 -6.01 -46.71
CA VAL A 20 23.55 -5.04 -45.60
C VAL A 20 24.93 -5.13 -44.95
N ASP A 21 25.46 -4.00 -44.50
CA ASP A 21 26.73 -4.01 -43.78
C ASP A 21 26.58 -4.71 -42.42
N LYS A 22 27.58 -5.50 -42.03
CA LYS A 22 27.48 -6.43 -40.89
C LYS A 22 27.16 -5.72 -39.57
N ASP A 23 27.70 -4.51 -39.35
CA ASP A 23 27.46 -3.70 -38.15
C ASP A 23 26.01 -3.23 -38.03
N ILE A 24 25.36 -2.93 -39.16
CA ILE A 24 23.93 -2.60 -39.21
C ILE A 24 23.09 -3.84 -38.93
N ALA A 25 23.48 -5.00 -39.48
CA ALA A 25 22.76 -6.26 -39.29
C ALA A 25 22.84 -6.77 -37.83
N GLU A 26 23.99 -6.63 -37.17
CA GLU A 26 24.23 -7.06 -35.78
C GLU A 26 23.48 -6.24 -34.72
N ARG A 27 22.82 -5.14 -35.13
CA ARG A 27 21.84 -4.43 -34.28
C ARG A 27 20.64 -5.31 -33.90
N SER A 28 20.34 -6.31 -34.73
CA SER A 28 19.41 -7.39 -34.40
C SER A 28 20.16 -8.47 -33.63
N VAL A 29 19.76 -8.72 -32.38
CA VAL A 29 20.35 -9.79 -31.57
C VAL A 29 20.11 -11.14 -32.24
N LEU A 30 18.95 -11.33 -32.88
CA LEU A 30 18.65 -12.54 -33.64
C LEU A 30 19.65 -12.77 -34.79
N ILE A 31 19.86 -11.77 -35.65
CA ILE A 31 20.78 -11.88 -36.80
C ILE A 31 22.22 -12.05 -36.32
N LYS A 32 22.62 -11.33 -35.26
CA LYS A 32 23.94 -11.49 -34.65
C LYS A 32 24.20 -12.93 -34.20
N ASN A 33 23.27 -13.53 -33.45
CA ASN A 33 23.41 -14.91 -33.00
C ASN A 33 23.45 -15.90 -34.19
N MET A 34 22.61 -15.70 -35.21
CA MET A 34 22.64 -16.51 -36.43
C MET A 34 23.98 -16.43 -37.17
N LEU A 35 24.61 -15.26 -37.20
CA LEU A 35 25.92 -15.07 -37.83
C LEU A 35 27.05 -15.73 -37.02
N GLU A 36 26.97 -15.70 -35.69
CA GLU A 36 27.91 -16.39 -34.79
C GLU A 36 27.83 -17.92 -34.95
N ASP A 37 26.63 -18.47 -35.17
CA ASP A 37 26.40 -19.91 -35.33
C ASP A 37 26.79 -20.45 -36.71
N ILE A 38 26.59 -19.68 -37.79
CA ILE A 38 26.75 -20.14 -39.18
C ILE A 38 28.18 -19.92 -39.72
N GLY A 39 28.92 -18.90 -39.24
CA GLY A 39 30.22 -18.48 -39.82
C GLY A 39 30.08 -17.75 -41.16
N GLU A 40 31.20 -17.42 -41.83
CA GLU A 40 31.17 -16.78 -43.16
C GLU A 40 30.54 -17.70 -44.21
N SER A 41 29.34 -17.33 -44.68
CA SER A 41 28.54 -18.09 -45.65
C SER A 41 27.98 -17.15 -46.71
N ASP A 42 28.02 -17.56 -47.98
CA ASP A 42 27.43 -16.81 -49.12
C ASP A 42 25.90 -16.98 -49.21
N HIS A 43 25.30 -17.85 -48.40
CA HIS A 43 23.86 -18.09 -48.40
C HIS A 43 23.10 -16.99 -47.63
N PRO A 44 22.01 -16.44 -48.20
CA PRO A 44 21.24 -15.40 -47.53
C PRO A 44 20.50 -15.95 -46.30
N ILE A 45 20.51 -15.20 -45.19
CA ILE A 45 19.77 -15.55 -43.97
C ILE A 45 18.28 -15.26 -44.19
N PRO A 46 17.39 -16.25 -44.06
CA PRO A 46 15.96 -16.05 -44.26
C PRO A 46 15.30 -15.37 -43.06
N LEU A 47 14.49 -14.35 -43.33
CA LEU A 47 13.64 -13.60 -42.40
C LEU A 47 12.16 -13.88 -42.73
N PRO A 48 11.63 -15.06 -42.41
CA PRO A 48 10.31 -15.51 -42.86
C PRO A 48 9.12 -14.70 -42.31
N ASN A 49 9.33 -13.90 -41.26
CA ASN A 49 8.27 -13.12 -40.60
C ASN A 49 8.38 -11.61 -40.86
N VAL A 50 9.24 -11.17 -41.79
CA VAL A 50 9.42 -9.75 -42.10
C VAL A 50 9.35 -9.54 -43.60
N THR A 51 8.42 -8.69 -44.06
CA THR A 51 8.27 -8.32 -45.48
C THR A 51 9.32 -7.30 -45.88
N SER A 52 9.62 -7.20 -47.18
CA SER A 52 10.60 -6.24 -47.71
C SER A 52 10.32 -4.78 -47.36
N ASN A 53 9.04 -4.39 -47.34
CA ASN A 53 8.60 -3.02 -47.06
C ASN A 53 8.90 -2.62 -45.61
N VAL A 54 8.57 -3.50 -44.67
CA VAL A 54 8.85 -3.30 -43.24
C VAL A 54 10.35 -3.37 -42.98
N PHE A 55 11.04 -4.31 -43.63
CA PHE A 55 12.48 -4.49 -43.43
C PHE A 55 13.29 -3.28 -43.88
N LYS A 56 12.90 -2.59 -44.95
CA LYS A 56 13.50 -1.31 -45.37
C LYS A 56 13.46 -0.25 -44.27
N LYS A 57 12.34 -0.18 -43.52
CA LYS A 57 12.19 0.71 -42.37
C LYS A 57 13.03 0.29 -41.16
N VAL A 58 13.09 -1.00 -40.88
CA VAL A 58 13.98 -1.54 -39.84
C VAL A 58 15.45 -1.21 -40.15
N LEU A 59 15.88 -1.35 -41.40
CA LEU A 59 17.24 -1.00 -41.82
C LEU A 59 17.53 0.51 -41.73
N GLU A 60 16.58 1.37 -42.10
CA GLU A 60 16.69 2.83 -41.93
C GLU A 60 16.95 3.20 -40.46
N TYR A 61 16.25 2.55 -39.52
CA TYR A 61 16.48 2.73 -38.09
C TYR A 61 17.86 2.20 -37.65
N CYS A 62 18.21 0.98 -38.06
CA CYS A 62 19.49 0.37 -37.66
C CYS A 62 20.70 1.15 -38.18
N ASP A 63 20.63 1.71 -39.39
CA ASP A 63 21.70 2.53 -39.95
C ASP A 63 21.85 3.87 -39.21
N HIS A 64 20.74 4.55 -38.89
CA HIS A 64 20.78 5.82 -38.14
C HIS A 64 21.48 5.67 -36.79
N HIS A 65 21.18 4.58 -36.09
CA HIS A 65 21.67 4.30 -34.74
C HIS A 65 22.86 3.34 -34.71
N ARG A 66 23.57 3.13 -35.83
CA ARG A 66 24.71 2.19 -35.91
C ARG A 66 25.87 2.48 -34.96
N LYS A 67 25.94 3.70 -34.40
CA LYS A 67 26.98 4.15 -33.45
C LYS A 67 26.51 4.20 -31.99
N ASP A 68 25.24 3.92 -31.74
CA ASP A 68 24.71 3.90 -30.39
C ASP A 68 25.21 2.65 -29.64
N PRO A 69 25.42 2.72 -28.31
CA PRO A 69 25.85 1.57 -27.54
C PRO A 69 24.80 0.45 -27.65
N LEU A 70 25.26 -0.75 -28.01
CA LEU A 70 24.41 -1.95 -28.00
C LEU A 70 23.99 -2.24 -26.54
N PRO A 71 22.74 -2.68 -26.30
CA PRO A 71 22.30 -3.04 -24.96
C PRO A 71 23.19 -4.17 -24.40
N SER A 72 23.74 -4.00 -23.19
CA SER A 72 24.50 -5.05 -22.51
C SER A 72 23.57 -6.19 -22.07
N SER A 73 24.04 -7.43 -22.12
CA SER A 73 23.31 -8.61 -21.65
C SER A 73 22.95 -8.59 -20.15
N ASP A 74 23.52 -7.65 -19.37
CA ASP A 74 23.33 -7.49 -17.93
C ASP A 74 22.21 -6.49 -17.54
N GLU A 75 21.55 -5.82 -18.49
CA GLU A 75 20.37 -5.01 -18.18
C GLU A 75 19.12 -5.90 -18.14
N SER A 76 18.67 -6.20 -16.93
CA SER A 76 17.37 -6.85 -16.69
C SER A 76 16.26 -6.12 -17.44
N ALA A 77 15.32 -6.87 -18.02
CA ALA A 77 14.22 -6.34 -18.83
C ALA A 77 13.30 -5.32 -18.11
N ASP A 78 13.51 -5.10 -16.81
CA ASP A 78 12.75 -4.17 -15.98
C ASP A 78 13.35 -2.74 -15.96
N ASP A 79 14.66 -2.56 -16.20
CA ASP A 79 15.34 -1.28 -15.97
C ASP A 79 15.29 -0.32 -17.20
N SER A 80 14.98 -0.85 -18.39
CA SER A 80 14.86 -0.04 -19.62
C SER A 80 13.46 0.56 -19.83
N ARG A 81 12.44 0.12 -19.06
CA ARG A 81 11.13 0.80 -19.00
C ARG A 81 11.21 2.02 -18.08
N LYS A 82 12.02 3.01 -18.45
CA LYS A 82 11.83 4.35 -17.91
C LYS A 82 10.37 4.74 -18.15
N ARG A 83 9.64 5.09 -17.09
CA ARG A 83 8.22 5.47 -17.06
C ARG A 83 7.95 6.83 -17.75
N THR A 84 8.67 7.10 -18.82
CA THR A 84 8.64 8.34 -19.60
C THR A 84 8.10 7.99 -20.98
N THR A 85 7.08 8.71 -21.44
CA THR A 85 6.57 8.63 -22.81
C THR A 85 7.44 9.41 -23.81
N ASP A 86 8.61 9.86 -23.37
CA ASP A 86 9.50 10.72 -24.14
C ASP A 86 10.28 9.89 -25.17
N ILE A 87 10.23 10.38 -26.41
CA ILE A 87 10.92 9.83 -27.58
C ILE A 87 11.78 10.98 -28.14
N ASN A 88 13.01 10.69 -28.58
CA ASN A 88 13.86 11.74 -29.15
C ASN A 88 13.28 12.25 -30.49
N GLU A 89 13.74 13.43 -30.94
CA GLU A 89 13.14 14.10 -32.10
C GLU A 89 13.27 13.34 -33.42
N TRP A 90 14.31 12.51 -33.58
CA TRP A 90 14.50 11.74 -34.80
C TRP A 90 13.62 10.49 -34.80
N ASP A 91 13.62 9.73 -33.71
CA ASP A 91 12.79 8.54 -33.52
C ASP A 91 11.30 8.86 -33.66
N GLN A 92 10.88 10.01 -33.13
CA GLN A 92 9.50 10.47 -33.24
C GLN A 92 9.10 10.75 -34.70
N LYS A 93 10.02 11.28 -35.52
CA LYS A 93 9.78 11.51 -36.95
C LYS A 93 9.88 10.21 -37.75
N PHE A 94 10.80 9.34 -37.40
CA PHE A 94 10.99 8.03 -38.06
C PHE A 94 9.75 7.15 -37.91
N ILE A 95 9.22 7.05 -36.69
CA ILE A 95 8.09 6.18 -36.36
C ILE A 95 6.72 6.79 -36.75
N GLN A 96 6.71 7.98 -37.36
CA GLN A 96 5.51 8.63 -37.87
C GLN A 96 5.05 7.99 -39.18
N VAL A 97 4.47 6.79 -39.06
CA VAL A 97 3.90 6.00 -40.16
C VAL A 97 2.40 5.76 -39.95
N ASP A 98 1.72 5.15 -40.91
CA ASP A 98 0.34 4.70 -40.69
C ASP A 98 0.28 3.57 -39.64
N GLN A 99 -0.92 3.30 -39.12
CA GLN A 99 -1.09 2.34 -38.02
C GLN A 99 -0.69 0.92 -38.41
N GLU A 100 -0.96 0.50 -39.65
CA GLU A 100 -0.63 -0.83 -40.13
C GLU A 100 0.89 -1.03 -40.15
N MET A 101 1.62 -0.10 -40.76
CA MET A 101 3.08 -0.09 -40.78
C MET A 101 3.67 0.03 -39.36
N LEU A 102 3.07 0.81 -38.46
CA LEU A 102 3.52 0.92 -37.07
C LEU A 102 3.49 -0.45 -36.35
N PHE A 103 2.38 -1.16 -36.46
CA PHE A 103 2.24 -2.49 -35.84
C PHE A 103 3.17 -3.51 -36.49
N GLU A 104 3.34 -3.47 -37.81
CA GLU A 104 4.29 -4.33 -38.50
C GLU A 104 5.74 -4.06 -38.08
N ILE A 105 6.13 -2.79 -37.89
CA ILE A 105 7.45 -2.43 -37.36
C ILE A 105 7.64 -2.95 -35.93
N ILE A 106 6.63 -2.85 -35.06
CA ILE A 106 6.67 -3.38 -33.69
C ILE A 106 6.86 -4.90 -33.70
N LEU A 107 6.11 -5.60 -34.53
CA LEU A 107 6.21 -7.06 -34.68
C LEU A 107 7.57 -7.47 -35.23
N ALA A 108 8.07 -6.77 -36.26
CA ALA A 108 9.39 -7.02 -36.83
C ALA A 108 10.52 -6.73 -35.83
N ALA A 109 10.43 -5.65 -35.05
CA ALA A 109 11.41 -5.29 -34.04
C ALA A 109 11.47 -6.32 -32.91
N ASN A 110 10.31 -6.83 -32.48
CA ASN A 110 10.25 -7.92 -31.52
C ASN A 110 10.81 -9.24 -32.10
N TYR A 111 10.44 -9.58 -33.33
CA TYR A 111 10.93 -10.79 -34.01
C TYR A 111 12.45 -10.76 -34.21
N LEU A 112 13.01 -9.63 -34.64
CA LEU A 112 14.44 -9.44 -34.87
C LEU A 112 15.22 -9.13 -33.57
N ASP A 113 14.53 -9.05 -32.42
CA ASP A 113 15.11 -8.69 -31.13
C ASP A 113 15.93 -7.39 -31.19
N ILE A 114 15.27 -6.31 -31.58
CA ILE A 114 15.79 -4.94 -31.62
C ILE A 114 15.07 -4.12 -30.54
N LYS A 115 15.48 -4.29 -29.27
CA LYS A 115 14.82 -3.70 -28.09
C LYS A 115 14.58 -2.17 -28.19
N PRO A 116 15.54 -1.34 -28.63
CA PRO A 116 15.31 0.11 -28.74
C PRO A 116 14.20 0.48 -29.73
N LEU A 117 14.11 -0.23 -30.86
CA LEU A 117 13.06 -0.02 -31.85
C LEU A 117 11.68 -0.44 -31.32
N LEU A 118 11.63 -1.56 -30.59
CA LEU A 118 10.42 -2.02 -29.92
C LEU A 118 9.92 -1.00 -28.89
N ASP A 119 10.83 -0.42 -28.11
CA ASP A 119 10.49 0.62 -27.12
C ASP A 119 9.93 1.90 -27.77
N VAL A 120 10.54 2.37 -28.86
CA VAL A 120 10.02 3.52 -29.64
C VAL A 120 8.60 3.25 -30.16
N GLY A 121 8.34 2.05 -30.68
CA GLY A 121 7.01 1.64 -31.14
C GLY A 121 5.98 1.60 -30.00
N CYS A 122 6.33 0.97 -28.88
CA CYS A 122 5.47 0.89 -27.69
C CYS A 122 5.15 2.27 -27.11
N LYS A 123 6.14 3.17 -27.00
CA LYS A 123 5.94 4.55 -26.54
C LYS A 123 5.04 5.35 -27.47
N THR A 124 5.15 5.12 -28.78
CA THR A 124 4.30 5.76 -29.78
C THR A 124 2.83 5.35 -29.59
N VAL A 125 2.57 4.04 -29.41
CA VAL A 125 1.22 3.53 -29.11
C VAL A 125 0.71 4.06 -27.76
N ALA A 126 1.56 4.12 -26.73
CA ALA A 126 1.19 4.70 -25.44
C ALA A 126 0.79 6.18 -25.54
N ASN A 127 1.53 6.99 -26.33
CA ASN A 127 1.19 8.37 -26.62
C ASN A 127 -0.13 8.51 -27.42
N MET A 128 -0.47 7.53 -28.24
CA MET A 128 -1.76 7.50 -28.95
C MET A 128 -2.94 7.21 -28.03
N ILE A 129 -2.72 6.46 -26.93
CA ILE A 129 -3.76 6.08 -25.95
C ILE A 129 -3.92 7.15 -24.86
N LYS A 130 -2.84 7.84 -24.50
CA LYS A 130 -2.79 8.80 -23.39
C LYS A 130 -3.87 9.87 -23.51
N GLY A 131 -4.75 9.95 -22.50
CA GLY A 131 -5.81 10.96 -22.41
C GLY A 131 -7.04 10.71 -23.28
N LYS A 132 -7.17 9.52 -23.91
CA LYS A 132 -8.37 9.12 -24.66
C LYS A 132 -9.33 8.31 -23.79
N THR A 133 -10.62 8.39 -24.07
CA THR A 133 -11.63 7.53 -23.43
C THR A 133 -11.56 6.09 -23.99
N PRO A 134 -12.11 5.08 -23.27
CA PRO A 134 -12.19 3.71 -23.77
C PRO A 134 -12.85 3.59 -25.15
N GLU A 135 -13.90 4.37 -25.43
CA GLU A 135 -14.60 4.38 -26.72
C GLU A 135 -13.74 4.97 -27.83
N GLU A 136 -12.99 6.04 -27.52
CA GLU A 136 -12.05 6.65 -28.46
C GLU A 136 -10.89 5.69 -28.80
N ILE A 137 -10.40 4.94 -27.80
CA ILE A 137 -9.37 3.91 -27.98
C ILE A 137 -9.93 2.77 -28.84
N ARG A 138 -11.13 2.26 -28.52
CA ARG A 138 -11.79 1.20 -29.30
C ARG A 138 -11.96 1.61 -30.77
N LYS A 139 -12.38 2.84 -31.03
CA LYS A 139 -12.49 3.38 -32.39
C LYS A 139 -11.13 3.56 -33.07
N LEU A 140 -10.12 4.02 -32.32
CA LEU A 140 -8.77 4.26 -32.84
C LEU A 140 -8.05 2.97 -33.25
N PHE A 141 -8.30 1.87 -32.55
CA PHE A 141 -7.70 0.56 -32.81
C PHE A 141 -8.67 -0.46 -33.44
N ASN A 142 -9.86 0.00 -33.86
CA ASN A 142 -10.89 -0.84 -34.47
C ASN A 142 -11.25 -2.10 -33.65
N ILE A 143 -11.32 -1.95 -32.32
CA ILE A 143 -11.65 -3.01 -31.37
C ILE A 143 -13.18 -3.13 -31.32
N GLN A 144 -13.72 -4.32 -31.62
CA GLN A 144 -15.15 -4.60 -31.45
C GLN A 144 -15.49 -4.68 -29.96
N ASN A 145 -16.59 -4.03 -29.56
CA ASN A 145 -17.15 -4.17 -28.23
C ASN A 145 -17.88 -5.52 -28.14
N ASP A 146 -17.45 -6.36 -27.22
CA ASP A 146 -17.97 -7.70 -26.95
C ASP A 146 -19.11 -7.70 -25.91
N PHE A 147 -19.38 -6.55 -25.28
CA PHE A 147 -20.46 -6.39 -24.30
C PHE A 147 -21.77 -5.90 -24.94
N THR A 148 -22.89 -6.45 -24.46
CA THR A 148 -24.22 -5.90 -24.71
C THR A 148 -24.44 -4.60 -23.92
N PRO A 149 -25.36 -3.70 -24.36
CA PRO A 149 -25.68 -2.49 -23.62
C PRO A 149 -26.14 -2.74 -22.17
N GLU A 150 -26.80 -3.88 -21.93
CA GLU A 150 -27.19 -4.31 -20.58
C GLU A 150 -25.99 -4.72 -19.71
N GLU A 151 -25.03 -5.46 -20.27
CA GLU A 151 -23.81 -5.87 -19.56
C GLU A 151 -22.91 -4.68 -19.23
N GLU A 152 -22.78 -3.71 -20.13
CA GLU A 152 -22.04 -2.46 -19.87
C GLU A 152 -22.68 -1.62 -18.76
N ALA A 153 -24.00 -1.49 -18.73
CA ALA A 153 -24.71 -0.77 -17.69
C ALA A 153 -24.56 -1.45 -16.32
N GLN A 154 -24.54 -2.78 -16.29
CA GLN A 154 -24.36 -3.56 -15.07
C GLN A 154 -22.92 -3.47 -14.55
N ILE A 155 -21.92 -3.64 -15.41
CA ILE A 155 -20.50 -3.47 -15.05
C ILE A 155 -20.24 -2.05 -14.56
N ARG A 156 -20.85 -1.04 -15.18
CA ARG A 156 -20.70 0.36 -14.78
C ARG A 156 -21.31 0.63 -13.40
N LYS A 157 -22.50 0.09 -13.13
CA LYS A 157 -23.17 0.19 -11.82
C LYS A 157 -22.39 -0.53 -10.72
N GLU A 158 -21.82 -1.69 -11.02
CA GLU A 158 -20.99 -2.47 -10.08
C GLU A 158 -19.62 -1.81 -9.82
N ASN A 159 -19.11 -1.03 -10.78
CA ASN A 159 -17.81 -0.35 -10.70
C ASN A 159 -17.90 1.18 -10.58
N GLU A 160 -19.03 1.74 -10.16
CA GLU A 160 -19.19 3.19 -9.90
C GLU A 160 -18.12 3.72 -8.93
N TRP A 161 -17.61 2.86 -8.03
CA TRP A 161 -16.53 3.17 -7.09
C TRP A 161 -15.17 3.46 -7.75
N ALA A 162 -14.95 3.02 -8.99
CA ALA A 162 -13.71 3.20 -9.75
C ALA A 162 -13.74 4.43 -10.68
N GLU A 163 -14.92 5.04 -10.89
CA GLU A 163 -15.07 6.28 -11.68
C GLU A 163 -14.78 7.56 -10.85
N ASP A 164 -14.36 7.42 -9.57
CA ASP A 164 -13.96 8.56 -8.74
C ASP A 164 -12.58 9.11 -9.19
N PRO A 165 -12.48 10.35 -9.70
CA PRO A 165 -11.23 10.91 -10.19
C PRO A 165 -10.12 10.96 -9.12
N GLY A 166 -10.46 10.85 -7.83
CA GLY A 166 -9.49 10.82 -6.72
C GLY A 166 -8.65 9.54 -6.60
N LEU A 167 -8.99 8.45 -7.28
CA LEU A 167 -8.25 7.18 -7.21
C LEU A 167 -7.21 7.01 -8.33
N SER A 168 -7.28 7.82 -9.39
CA SER A 168 -6.49 7.64 -10.61
C SER A 168 -5.02 8.11 -10.52
N GLU A 169 -4.62 8.80 -9.44
CA GLU A 169 -3.24 9.28 -9.26
C GLU A 169 -2.31 8.30 -8.52
N ALA A 170 -2.79 7.15 -8.08
CA ALA A 170 -1.93 6.11 -7.51
C ALA A 170 -1.17 5.36 -8.62
N LYS A 171 -0.10 6.00 -9.13
CA LYS A 171 0.86 5.35 -10.03
C LYS A 171 1.35 4.05 -9.41
N GLY A 172 1.32 2.96 -10.19
CA GLY A 172 1.82 1.63 -9.82
C GLY A 172 3.33 1.55 -9.62
N GLU A 173 3.86 2.33 -8.68
CA GLU A 173 5.11 2.04 -7.98
C GLU A 173 4.80 1.05 -6.85
N VAL A 174 5.62 0.02 -6.69
CA VAL A 174 5.71 -0.67 -5.39
C VAL A 174 6.07 0.44 -4.40
N ALA A 175 5.11 0.82 -3.55
CA ALA A 175 5.28 1.91 -2.61
C ALA A 175 6.50 1.61 -1.74
N THR A 176 7.64 2.22 -2.06
CA THR A 176 8.59 2.57 -1.02
C THR A 176 7.79 3.44 -0.05
N PHE A 177 7.92 3.19 1.26
CA PHE A 177 7.26 3.98 2.30
C PHE A 177 7.83 5.40 2.29
N GLU A 178 7.60 6.18 1.23
CA GLU A 178 7.78 7.60 1.23
C GLU A 178 6.80 8.20 2.24
N ASN A 179 7.27 9.21 2.97
CA ASN A 179 6.56 9.92 4.02
C ASN A 179 5.23 10.50 3.49
N VAL A 180 4.16 9.71 3.45
CA VAL A 180 2.80 10.23 3.29
C VAL A 180 2.51 11.02 4.55
N ALA A 181 2.50 12.35 4.44
CA ALA A 181 2.17 13.23 5.54
C ALA A 181 0.79 12.86 6.09
N LEU A 182 0.72 12.48 7.36
CA LEU A 182 -0.53 12.12 8.00
C LEU A 182 -1.41 13.38 8.12
N PRO A 183 -2.71 13.32 7.75
CA PRO A 183 -3.63 14.43 7.97
C PRO A 183 -3.68 14.83 9.44
N LYS A 184 -3.62 16.12 9.73
CA LYS A 184 -3.53 16.69 11.07
C LYS A 184 -4.91 17.12 11.54
N ILE A 185 -5.44 16.44 12.55
CA ILE A 185 -6.81 16.65 13.01
C ILE A 185 -6.78 17.21 14.44
N LEU A 186 -7.37 18.38 14.64
CA LEU A 186 -7.45 19.03 15.95
C LEU A 186 -8.83 18.77 16.59
N THR A 187 -8.86 18.21 17.80
CA THR A 187 -10.06 18.23 18.63
C THR A 187 -10.04 19.40 19.62
N ILE A 188 -11.17 20.10 19.77
CA ILE A 188 -11.39 21.13 20.78
C ILE A 188 -12.53 20.65 21.68
N ALA A 189 -12.21 19.99 22.80
CA ALA A 189 -13.18 19.31 23.63
C ALA A 189 -12.71 19.13 25.08
N GLY A 190 -13.61 18.63 25.94
CA GLY A 190 -13.28 18.23 27.30
C GLY A 190 -12.57 16.88 27.38
N SER A 191 -11.77 16.70 28.43
CA SER A 191 -11.10 15.45 28.77
C SER A 191 -11.97 14.55 29.62
N ASP A 192 -12.15 13.30 29.18
CA ASP A 192 -12.78 12.21 29.90
C ASP A 192 -11.73 11.38 30.67
N SER A 193 -11.75 11.44 32.00
CA SER A 193 -10.85 10.64 32.85
C SER A 193 -10.98 9.12 32.65
N GLY A 194 -12.14 8.62 32.22
CA GLY A 194 -12.38 7.20 31.91
C GLY A 194 -11.87 6.77 30.52
N GLY A 195 -11.50 7.74 29.67
CA GLY A 195 -10.93 7.51 28.35
C GLY A 195 -11.90 6.94 27.31
N GLY A 196 -13.21 6.99 27.55
CA GLY A 196 -14.23 6.45 26.65
C GLY A 196 -14.85 7.47 25.71
N ALA A 197 -14.84 8.75 26.09
CA ALA A 197 -15.38 9.89 25.36
C ALA A 197 -14.36 11.05 25.33
N GLY A 198 -14.82 12.26 24.96
CA GLY A 198 -14.00 13.48 24.99
C GLY A 198 -12.77 13.39 24.10
N ILE A 199 -11.72 14.16 24.43
CA ILE A 199 -10.48 14.17 23.66
C ILE A 199 -9.83 12.78 23.57
N GLN A 200 -10.04 11.90 24.55
CA GLN A 200 -9.47 10.56 24.53
C GLN A 200 -10.09 9.69 23.43
N ALA A 201 -11.42 9.72 23.29
CA ALA A 201 -12.11 9.07 22.17
C ALA A 201 -11.66 9.66 20.84
N ASP A 202 -11.57 10.99 20.77
CA ASP A 202 -11.18 11.70 19.55
C ASP A 202 -9.77 11.28 19.08
N LEU A 203 -8.77 11.35 19.97
CA LEU A 203 -7.38 10.98 19.66
C LEU A 203 -7.23 9.49 19.32
N LYS A 204 -8.01 8.61 19.98
CA LYS A 204 -8.04 7.17 19.65
C LYS A 204 -8.60 6.95 18.25
N SER A 205 -9.71 7.60 17.89
CA SER A 205 -10.30 7.53 16.55
C SER A 205 -9.33 8.05 15.48
N PHE A 206 -8.71 9.22 15.72
CA PHE A 206 -7.71 9.79 14.81
C PHE A 206 -6.55 8.81 14.57
N THR A 207 -6.01 8.23 15.65
CA THR A 207 -4.92 7.24 15.57
C THR A 207 -5.35 5.98 14.82
N ALA A 208 -6.50 5.40 15.16
CA ALA A 208 -7.03 4.20 14.51
C ALA A 208 -7.29 4.41 13.02
N LEU A 209 -7.61 5.65 12.63
CA LEU A 209 -7.81 6.06 11.25
C LEU A 209 -6.55 6.60 10.59
N LYS A 210 -5.36 6.39 11.16
CA LYS A 210 -4.07 6.82 10.57
C LYS A 210 -4.04 8.33 10.26
N THR A 211 -4.47 9.16 11.21
CA THR A 211 -4.28 10.61 11.16
C THR A 211 -3.45 11.06 12.37
N TYR A 212 -2.85 12.24 12.29
CA TYR A 212 -2.13 12.87 13.39
C TYR A 212 -3.11 13.65 14.27
N GLY A 213 -3.40 13.13 15.46
CA GLY A 213 -4.34 13.73 16.39
C GLY A 213 -3.71 14.80 17.29
N MET A 214 -4.35 15.95 17.38
CA MET A 214 -3.98 17.07 18.27
C MET A 214 -5.19 17.48 19.11
N SER A 215 -4.97 18.15 20.23
CA SER A 215 -6.06 18.60 21.11
C SER A 215 -5.85 19.99 21.69
N ALA A 216 -6.95 20.70 21.89
CA ALA A 216 -7.07 21.86 22.77
C ALA A 216 -8.16 21.55 23.82
N ILE A 217 -7.78 21.52 25.10
CA ILE A 217 -8.65 21.03 26.17
C ILE A 217 -9.52 22.18 26.70
N THR A 218 -10.84 21.98 26.73
CA THR A 218 -11.80 22.99 27.22
C THR A 218 -12.20 22.79 28.68
N ALA A 219 -12.17 21.55 29.16
CA ALA A 219 -12.43 21.19 30.55
C ALA A 219 -11.81 19.82 30.85
N VAL A 220 -11.53 19.55 32.13
CA VAL A 220 -11.16 18.21 32.61
C VAL A 220 -12.27 17.69 33.50
N THR A 221 -12.83 16.52 33.18
CA THR A 221 -13.88 15.91 34.00
C THR A 221 -13.31 14.81 34.89
N SER A 222 -13.66 14.83 36.17
CA SER A 222 -13.49 13.68 37.08
C SER A 222 -14.69 12.75 36.87
N GLN A 223 -14.64 11.92 35.84
CA GLN A 223 -15.73 11.01 35.48
C GLN A 223 -15.27 9.56 35.32
N ASN A 224 -16.25 8.65 35.36
CA ASN A 224 -16.08 7.24 35.05
C ASN A 224 -17.33 6.73 34.31
N THR A 225 -17.40 5.42 34.06
CA THR A 225 -18.52 4.78 33.32
C THR A 225 -19.89 4.91 34.00
N VAL A 226 -19.94 5.37 35.26
CA VAL A 226 -21.19 5.47 36.03
C VAL A 226 -21.69 6.91 36.08
N LYS A 227 -20.80 7.89 36.32
CA LYS A 227 -21.18 9.30 36.47
C LYS A 227 -20.00 10.27 36.31
N VAL A 228 -20.36 11.54 36.13
CA VAL A 228 -19.45 12.69 36.27
C VAL A 228 -19.50 13.18 37.73
N ASN A 229 -18.34 13.22 38.40
CA ASN A 229 -18.24 13.70 39.79
C ASN A 229 -17.81 15.18 39.90
N GLY A 230 -17.14 15.70 38.87
CA GLY A 230 -16.68 17.08 38.86
C GLY A 230 -16.18 17.50 37.49
N VAL A 231 -16.24 18.80 37.23
CA VAL A 231 -15.77 19.43 35.99
C VAL A 231 -14.87 20.59 36.39
N HIS A 232 -13.65 20.62 35.83
CA HIS A 232 -12.72 21.73 35.98
C HIS A 232 -12.59 22.44 34.63
N ALA A 233 -13.12 23.66 34.54
CA ALA A 233 -13.04 24.47 33.33
C ALA A 233 -11.61 24.97 33.09
N ILE A 234 -11.16 24.95 31.84
CA ILE A 234 -9.89 25.56 31.45
C ILE A 234 -10.14 27.06 31.15
N PRO A 235 -9.29 27.99 31.65
CA PRO A 235 -9.39 29.41 31.33
C PRO A 235 -9.40 29.67 29.82
N THR A 236 -10.25 30.60 29.36
CA THR A 236 -10.47 30.86 27.93
C THR A 236 -9.24 31.38 27.21
N ASP A 237 -8.45 32.23 27.85
CA ASP A 237 -7.14 32.70 27.35
C ASP A 237 -6.18 31.53 27.10
N PHE A 238 -6.19 30.52 27.97
CA PHE A 238 -5.39 29.31 27.79
C PHE A 238 -5.96 28.37 26.72
N ILE A 239 -7.29 28.31 26.54
CA ILE A 239 -7.91 27.60 25.41
C ILE A 239 -7.47 28.25 24.07
N SER A 240 -7.53 29.58 23.97
CA SER A 240 -7.09 30.30 22.76
C SER A 240 -5.61 30.06 22.49
N SER A 241 -4.76 30.12 23.53
CA SER A 241 -3.32 29.88 23.40
C SER A 241 -3.01 28.47 22.86
N GLN A 242 -3.66 27.42 23.41
CA GLN A 242 -3.51 26.05 22.90
C GLN A 242 -3.85 25.95 21.40
N ILE A 243 -4.98 26.53 20.98
CA ILE A 243 -5.41 26.50 19.58
C ILE A 243 -4.40 27.24 18.70
N ARG A 244 -3.96 28.43 19.10
CA ARG A 244 -3.00 29.24 18.34
C ARG A 244 -1.67 28.53 18.18
N ASP A 245 -1.10 28.00 19.27
CA ASP A 245 0.20 27.34 19.26
C ASP A 245 0.17 26.12 18.33
N VAL A 246 -0.87 25.28 18.42
CA VAL A 246 -1.00 24.09 17.57
C VAL A 246 -1.21 24.45 16.10
N VAL A 247 -2.15 25.35 15.81
CA VAL A 247 -2.53 25.68 14.43
C VAL A 247 -1.42 26.45 13.71
N THR A 248 -0.67 27.32 14.40
CA THR A 248 0.37 28.14 13.76
C THR A 248 1.69 27.38 13.54
N ASP A 249 2.04 26.42 14.39
CA ASP A 249 3.26 25.62 14.25
C ASP A 249 3.04 24.37 13.38
N ILE A 250 2.03 23.56 13.70
CA ILE A 250 1.81 22.24 13.09
C ILE A 250 0.88 22.33 11.87
N GLY A 251 -0.08 23.25 11.91
CA GLY A 251 -1.18 23.36 10.94
C GLY A 251 -2.28 22.33 11.19
N VAL A 252 -3.38 22.43 10.43
CA VAL A 252 -4.57 21.60 10.62
C VAL A 252 -5.30 21.34 9.30
N ASP A 253 -5.71 20.08 9.11
CA ASP A 253 -6.40 19.59 7.92
C ASP A 253 -7.90 19.33 8.17
N ALA A 254 -8.30 19.16 9.44
CA ALA A 254 -9.70 19.28 9.88
C ALA A 254 -9.77 19.56 11.40
N ILE A 255 -10.87 20.17 11.83
CA ILE A 255 -11.15 20.46 13.25
C ILE A 255 -12.42 19.73 13.66
N LYS A 256 -12.41 19.17 14.88
CA LYS A 256 -13.60 18.66 15.56
C LYS A 256 -13.82 19.43 16.86
N THR A 257 -15.04 19.86 17.15
CA THR A 257 -15.40 20.37 18.47
C THR A 257 -16.26 19.36 19.23
N GLY A 258 -16.03 19.20 20.53
CA GLY A 258 -16.87 18.40 21.43
C GLY A 258 -17.56 19.29 22.48
N MET A 259 -17.49 18.89 23.74
CA MET A 259 -18.09 19.64 24.85
C MET A 259 -17.49 21.04 24.98
N LEU A 260 -18.29 22.07 24.66
CA LEU A 260 -17.99 23.50 24.89
C LEU A 260 -18.94 24.02 25.97
N HIS A 261 -18.51 23.99 27.23
CA HIS A 261 -19.40 24.05 28.40
C HIS A 261 -19.99 25.43 28.74
N SER A 262 -19.59 26.50 28.06
CA SER A 262 -20.11 27.85 28.33
C SER A 262 -20.09 28.75 27.08
N LYS A 263 -20.84 29.85 27.15
CA LYS A 263 -20.87 30.88 26.11
C LYS A 263 -19.47 31.43 25.85
N GLU A 264 -18.71 31.72 26.90
CA GLU A 264 -17.37 32.33 26.82
C GLU A 264 -16.41 31.39 26.09
N VAL A 265 -16.52 30.07 26.30
CA VAL A 265 -15.72 29.08 25.59
C VAL A 265 -16.09 29.02 24.11
N ILE A 266 -17.39 28.99 23.78
CA ILE A 266 -17.83 28.98 22.37
C ILE A 266 -17.35 30.23 21.65
N GLU A 267 -17.55 31.40 22.26
CA GLU A 267 -17.10 32.70 21.74
C GLU A 267 -15.59 32.72 21.50
N THR A 268 -14.80 32.30 22.50
CA THR A 268 -13.34 32.21 22.40
C THR A 268 -12.89 31.29 21.26
N VAL A 269 -13.52 30.12 21.10
CA VAL A 269 -13.17 29.17 20.04
C VAL A 269 -13.48 29.78 18.67
N VAL A 270 -14.68 30.34 18.49
CA VAL A 270 -15.08 30.97 17.22
C VAL A 270 -14.16 32.14 16.86
N GLU A 271 -13.89 33.04 17.80
CA GLU A 271 -12.99 34.19 17.59
C GLU A 271 -11.58 33.73 17.23
N THR A 272 -11.03 32.77 17.97
CA THR A 272 -9.67 32.27 17.73
C THR A 272 -9.55 31.61 16.35
N LEU A 273 -10.53 30.81 15.93
CA LEU A 273 -10.52 30.16 14.61
C LEU A 273 -10.68 31.17 13.47
N ASN A 274 -11.49 32.22 13.68
CA ASN A 274 -11.65 33.31 12.72
C ASN A 274 -10.36 34.14 12.57
N ASP A 275 -9.72 34.49 13.69
CA ASP A 275 -8.45 35.23 13.71
C ASP A 275 -7.33 34.47 12.98
N LEU A 276 -7.31 33.15 13.14
CA LEU A 276 -6.37 32.25 12.46
C LEU A 276 -6.74 32.00 10.99
N ASN A 277 -7.89 32.50 10.52
CA ASN A 277 -8.40 32.33 9.16
C ASN A 277 -8.44 30.86 8.71
N VAL A 278 -8.87 29.96 9.60
CA VAL A 278 -8.94 28.52 9.33
C VAL A 278 -9.87 28.22 8.15
N LYS A 279 -9.41 27.38 7.22
CA LYS A 279 -10.16 26.99 5.99
C LYS A 279 -10.50 25.51 5.91
N CYS A 280 -9.93 24.69 6.78
CA CYS A 280 -10.19 23.25 6.79
C CYS A 280 -11.63 22.95 7.25
N PRO A 281 -12.15 21.74 6.97
CA PRO A 281 -13.45 21.31 7.49
C PRO A 281 -13.53 21.40 9.01
N ILE A 282 -14.67 21.89 9.52
CA ILE A 282 -15.00 21.95 10.94
C ILE A 282 -16.22 21.06 11.21
N VAL A 283 -16.05 20.06 12.06
CA VAL A 283 -17.09 19.13 12.53
C VAL A 283 -17.50 19.53 13.95
N VAL A 284 -18.77 19.87 14.15
CA VAL A 284 -19.29 20.20 15.48
C VAL A 284 -20.15 19.07 16.01
N ASP A 285 -19.72 18.45 17.13
CA ASP A 285 -20.56 17.58 17.95
C ASP A 285 -21.16 18.42 19.08
N PRO A 286 -22.45 18.81 19.00
CA PRO A 286 -23.06 19.71 19.97
C PRO A 286 -23.40 18.95 21.24
N VAL A 287 -22.40 18.63 22.05
CA VAL A 287 -22.57 17.89 23.30
C VAL A 287 -23.33 18.75 24.32
N MET A 288 -24.65 18.57 24.39
CA MET A 288 -25.53 19.37 25.26
C MET A 288 -26.08 18.61 26.46
N VAL A 289 -26.05 17.28 26.41
CA VAL A 289 -26.54 16.41 27.48
C VAL A 289 -25.50 15.31 27.70
N SER A 290 -25.09 15.12 28.95
CA SER A 290 -24.20 13.99 29.28
C SER A 290 -24.90 12.66 29.02
N THR A 291 -24.14 11.58 28.82
CA THR A 291 -24.68 10.21 28.74
C THR A 291 -25.52 9.82 29.98
N SER A 292 -25.28 10.50 31.11
CA SER A 292 -26.06 10.39 32.37
C SER A 292 -27.29 11.30 32.46
N GLY A 293 -27.65 12.04 31.40
CA GLY A 293 -28.85 12.88 31.33
C GLY A 293 -28.73 14.30 31.89
N HIS A 294 -27.57 14.71 32.39
CA HIS A 294 -27.35 16.07 32.89
C HIS A 294 -27.24 17.08 31.75
N ARG A 295 -28.05 18.15 31.75
CA ARG A 295 -27.93 19.28 30.82
C ARG A 295 -26.60 19.99 31.04
N LEU A 296 -25.81 20.17 30.00
CA LEU A 296 -24.45 20.73 30.04
C LEU A 296 -24.39 22.20 29.59
N LEU A 297 -25.33 22.64 28.75
CA LEU A 297 -25.40 24.02 28.27
C LEU A 297 -26.52 24.82 28.94
N ASN A 298 -26.21 26.06 29.32
CA ASN A 298 -27.22 27.08 29.65
C ASN A 298 -27.81 27.70 28.36
N GLU A 299 -28.90 28.45 28.49
CA GLU A 299 -29.57 29.09 27.33
C GLU A 299 -28.66 30.06 26.58
N ASP A 300 -27.79 30.77 27.28
CA ASP A 300 -26.85 31.72 26.66
C ASP A 300 -25.82 31.01 25.75
N ALA A 301 -25.31 29.85 26.17
CA ALA A 301 -24.41 29.04 25.35
C ALA A 301 -25.15 28.41 24.15
N LEU A 302 -26.41 28.03 24.31
CA LEU A 302 -27.24 27.52 23.22
C LEU A 302 -27.49 28.59 22.15
N ASN A 303 -27.76 29.83 22.55
CA ASN A 303 -27.90 30.96 21.63
C ASN A 303 -26.58 31.24 20.90
N MET A 304 -25.46 31.20 21.61
CA MET A 304 -24.13 31.37 21.00
C MET A 304 -23.80 30.28 19.97
N LEU A 305 -24.16 29.03 20.28
CA LEU A 305 -24.04 27.90 19.35
C LEU A 305 -24.82 28.18 18.05
N ARG A 306 -26.10 28.60 18.16
CA ARG A 306 -26.98 28.90 17.01
C ARG A 306 -26.50 30.08 16.17
N GLU A 307 -26.10 31.18 16.82
CA GLU A 307 -25.83 32.45 16.13
C GLU A 307 -24.41 32.52 15.55
N LYS A 308 -23.43 31.83 16.14
CA LYS A 308 -22.01 31.98 15.80
C LYS A 308 -21.35 30.69 15.33
N LEU A 309 -21.48 29.61 16.09
CA LEU A 309 -20.72 28.38 15.81
C LEU A 309 -21.33 27.58 14.65
N ILE A 310 -22.65 27.33 14.67
CA ILE A 310 -23.32 26.56 13.61
C ILE A 310 -23.13 27.18 12.21
N PRO A 311 -23.31 28.50 12.01
CA PRO A 311 -23.14 29.11 10.68
C PRO A 311 -21.71 29.03 10.14
N ALA A 312 -20.70 28.93 11.02
CA ALA A 312 -19.28 28.84 10.65
C ALA A 312 -18.80 27.39 10.43
N THR A 313 -19.67 26.40 10.64
CA THR A 313 -19.31 24.98 10.67
C THR A 313 -19.50 24.30 9.32
N THR A 314 -18.68 23.29 9.01
CA THR A 314 -18.84 22.48 7.80
C THR A 314 -19.94 21.45 7.95
N ILE A 315 -19.97 20.73 9.07
CA ILE A 315 -21.04 19.79 9.42
C ILE A 315 -21.30 19.75 10.93
N ILE A 316 -22.57 19.75 11.32
CA ILE A 316 -22.99 19.53 12.71
C ILE A 316 -23.60 18.13 12.86
N THR A 317 -23.32 17.46 13.98
CA THR A 317 -23.73 16.06 14.21
C THR A 317 -24.60 15.88 15.47
N PRO A 318 -25.77 16.54 15.62
CA PRO A 318 -26.60 16.39 16.81
C PRO A 318 -27.28 15.01 16.86
N ASN A 319 -27.52 14.46 18.04
CA ASN A 319 -28.51 13.40 18.20
C ASN A 319 -29.94 13.97 18.19
N ILE A 320 -30.97 13.10 18.17
CA ILE A 320 -32.38 13.52 18.21
C ILE A 320 -32.68 14.50 19.36
N PRO A 321 -32.39 14.19 20.65
CA PRO A 321 -32.60 15.15 21.74
C PRO A 321 -31.86 16.48 21.56
N GLU A 322 -30.64 16.46 21.04
CA GLU A 322 -29.84 17.65 20.76
C GLU A 322 -30.46 18.48 19.63
N ALA A 323 -30.93 17.85 18.56
CA ALA A 323 -31.57 18.54 17.45
C ALA A 323 -32.89 19.20 17.88
N GLU A 324 -33.70 18.50 18.70
CA GLU A 324 -34.91 19.06 19.31
C GLU A 324 -34.60 20.31 20.15
N LEU A 325 -33.54 20.26 20.96
CA LEU A 325 -33.09 21.39 21.78
C LEU A 325 -32.57 22.55 20.92
N ILE A 326 -31.81 22.27 19.84
CA ILE A 326 -31.27 23.32 18.97
C ILE A 326 -32.39 24.02 18.19
N GLN A 327 -33.42 23.34 17.72
CA GLN A 327 -34.50 23.97 16.94
C GLN A 327 -35.77 24.30 17.73
N ASP A 328 -35.80 24.03 19.04
CA ASP A 328 -37.01 24.14 19.88
C ASP A 328 -38.21 23.42 19.24
N GLY A 329 -37.96 22.17 18.83
CA GLY A 329 -38.89 21.33 18.08
C GLY A 329 -39.07 19.94 18.67
N LYS A 330 -39.91 19.12 18.04
CA LYS A 330 -40.11 17.71 18.39
C LYS A 330 -39.94 16.84 17.15
N ILE A 331 -39.24 15.72 17.31
CA ILE A 331 -39.07 14.70 16.27
C ILE A 331 -39.98 13.53 16.64
N GLY A 332 -41.15 13.47 16.00
CA GLY A 332 -42.09 12.35 16.11
C GLY A 332 -41.91 11.33 15.00
N GLU A 333 -41.63 11.80 13.78
CA GLU A 333 -41.45 10.96 12.59
C GLU A 333 -40.20 11.32 11.78
N LEU A 334 -39.85 10.48 10.81
CA LEU A 334 -38.67 10.71 9.94
C LEU A 334 -38.77 12.04 9.16
N ALA A 335 -39.98 12.46 8.77
CA ALA A 335 -40.19 13.73 8.08
C ALA A 335 -39.84 14.94 8.99
N ASP A 336 -40.13 14.88 10.28
CA ASP A 336 -39.73 15.90 11.25
C ASP A 336 -38.21 15.98 11.36
N MET A 337 -37.54 14.82 11.40
CA MET A 337 -36.08 14.73 11.47
C MET A 337 -35.42 15.38 10.24
N MET A 338 -35.93 15.11 9.04
CA MET A 338 -35.46 15.76 7.80
C MET A 338 -35.67 17.27 7.81
N LYS A 339 -36.86 17.74 8.25
CA LYS A 339 -37.18 19.17 8.34
C LYS A 339 -36.30 19.90 9.36
N ILE A 340 -36.01 19.26 10.49
CA ILE A 340 -35.09 19.81 11.49
C ILE A 340 -33.66 19.84 10.93
N ALA A 341 -33.21 18.79 10.23
CA ALA A 341 -31.88 18.75 9.63
C ALA A 341 -31.66 19.92 8.64
N GLU A 342 -32.67 20.22 7.82
CA GLU A 342 -32.67 21.34 6.89
C GLU A 342 -32.63 22.71 7.59
N SER A 343 -33.32 22.85 8.73
CA SER A 343 -33.46 24.11 9.46
C SER A 343 -32.36 24.40 10.48
N LEU A 344 -31.41 23.47 10.69
CA LEU A 344 -30.31 23.64 11.65
C LEU A 344 -29.40 24.84 11.36
N GLY A 345 -29.38 25.36 10.12
CA GLY A 345 -28.61 26.55 9.76
C GLY A 345 -27.12 26.30 9.47
N CYS A 346 -26.71 25.04 9.41
CA CYS A 346 -25.37 24.61 8.97
C CYS A 346 -25.39 24.29 7.47
N LYS A 347 -24.22 24.37 6.81
CA LYS A 347 -24.07 23.92 5.43
C LYS A 347 -24.45 22.45 5.26
N ASN A 348 -24.04 21.61 6.20
CA ASN A 348 -24.39 20.20 6.27
C ASN A 348 -24.81 19.83 7.69
N ALA A 349 -25.79 18.95 7.84
CA ALA A 349 -26.24 18.49 9.15
C ALA A 349 -26.52 16.99 9.14
N LEU A 350 -25.93 16.27 10.10
CA LEU A 350 -26.15 14.84 10.30
C LEU A 350 -26.88 14.63 11.63
N ILE A 351 -28.20 14.43 11.58
CA ILE A 351 -28.95 14.06 12.78
C ILE A 351 -28.78 12.56 13.01
N LYS A 352 -28.22 12.20 14.17
CA LYS A 352 -27.95 10.84 14.59
C LYS A 352 -29.22 10.20 15.17
N GLY A 353 -29.68 9.11 14.56
CA GLY A 353 -30.87 8.36 14.97
C GLY A 353 -30.65 7.47 16.19
N GLY A 354 -29.40 7.07 16.47
CA GLY A 354 -28.90 6.08 17.45
C GLY A 354 -29.61 5.89 18.81
N HIS A 355 -30.44 6.84 19.24
CA HIS A 355 -31.22 6.80 20.47
C HIS A 355 -32.63 6.24 20.32
N ARG A 356 -33.12 6.07 19.08
CA ARG A 356 -34.45 5.54 18.81
C ARG A 356 -34.41 4.51 17.67
N PRO A 357 -34.97 3.31 17.87
CA PRO A 357 -35.31 2.41 16.80
C PRO A 357 -36.14 3.12 15.72
N TYR A 358 -35.88 2.82 14.45
CA TYR A 358 -36.60 3.40 13.31
C TYR A 358 -38.11 3.11 13.38
N ARG A 359 -38.49 1.98 13.98
CA ARG A 359 -39.89 1.62 14.23
C ARG A 359 -40.65 2.70 15.00
N ASP A 360 -39.98 3.43 15.89
CA ASP A 360 -40.59 4.51 16.67
C ASP A 360 -40.84 5.77 15.84
N LEU A 361 -40.28 5.85 14.62
CA LEU A 361 -40.36 7.01 13.72
C LEU A 361 -41.31 6.80 12.52
N ILE A 362 -41.90 5.62 12.36
CA ILE A 362 -42.78 5.25 11.22
C ILE A 362 -44.20 4.83 11.63
N GLY A 363 -44.55 4.94 12.91
CA GLY A 363 -45.89 4.60 13.41
C GLY A 363 -46.26 3.12 13.18
N ASN A 364 -47.39 2.88 12.51
CA ASN A 364 -47.90 1.52 12.23
C ASN A 364 -47.47 0.97 10.85
N GLU A 365 -46.68 1.71 10.07
CA GLU A 365 -46.21 1.29 8.75
C GLU A 365 -45.09 0.23 8.85
N SER A 366 -44.95 -0.61 7.83
CA SER A 366 -43.80 -1.51 7.76
C SER A 366 -42.51 -0.77 7.35
N ILE A 367 -41.36 -1.24 7.83
CA ILE A 367 -40.05 -0.63 7.54
C ILE A 367 -39.81 -0.53 6.03
N ASP A 368 -40.11 -1.60 5.29
CA ASP A 368 -39.83 -1.71 3.85
C ASP A 368 -40.73 -0.74 3.04
N GLU A 369 -42.01 -0.57 3.43
CA GLU A 369 -42.92 0.41 2.81
C GLU A 369 -42.47 1.85 3.07
N ALA A 370 -42.06 2.16 4.32
CA ALA A 370 -41.60 3.49 4.69
C ALA A 370 -40.31 3.89 3.95
N LEU A 371 -39.35 2.98 3.81
CA LEU A 371 -38.12 3.22 3.04
C LEU A 371 -38.41 3.38 1.54
N SER A 372 -39.26 2.52 0.95
CA SER A 372 -39.63 2.62 -0.46
C SER A 372 -40.34 3.94 -0.79
N LYS A 373 -41.10 4.51 0.16
CA LYS A 373 -41.68 5.86 0.01
C LYS A 373 -40.59 6.94 -0.05
N MET A 374 -39.56 6.83 0.79
CA MET A 374 -38.45 7.79 0.82
C MET A 374 -37.58 7.70 -0.44
N GLU A 375 -37.29 6.50 -0.94
CA GLU A 375 -36.51 6.30 -2.18
C GLU A 375 -37.16 6.89 -3.43
N LYS A 376 -38.48 7.09 -3.43
CA LYS A 376 -39.21 7.72 -4.54
C LYS A 376 -39.05 9.24 -4.57
N LEU A 377 -38.53 9.85 -3.51
CA LEU A 377 -38.28 11.29 -3.46
C LEU A 377 -36.99 11.62 -4.21
N SER A 378 -37.08 12.50 -5.21
CA SER A 378 -35.93 12.83 -6.07
C SER A 378 -34.77 13.51 -5.36
N ASN A 379 -34.99 14.07 -4.17
CA ASN A 379 -34.00 14.73 -3.34
C ASN A 379 -33.56 13.87 -2.14
N VAL A 380 -33.76 12.55 -2.20
CA VAL A 380 -33.40 11.60 -1.14
C VAL A 380 -32.60 10.45 -1.74
N THR A 381 -31.51 10.08 -1.08
CA THR A 381 -30.77 8.84 -1.33
C THR A 381 -30.81 7.98 -0.08
N VAL A 382 -31.15 6.70 -0.23
CA VAL A 382 -31.10 5.73 0.87
C VAL A 382 -29.84 4.88 0.70
N VAL A 383 -29.00 4.85 1.72
CA VAL A 383 -27.75 4.08 1.77
C VAL A 383 -27.90 3.00 2.83
N GLY A 384 -27.94 1.74 2.40
CA GLY A 384 -27.96 0.58 3.29
C GLY A 384 -26.57 0.16 3.77
N TYR A 385 -26.54 -0.67 4.81
CA TYR A 385 -25.34 -1.37 5.28
C TYR A 385 -25.00 -2.52 4.33
N GLY A 386 -23.92 -2.38 3.55
CA GLY A 386 -23.67 -3.22 2.38
C GLY A 386 -24.64 -2.91 1.24
N SER A 387 -24.27 -3.17 -0.01
CA SER A 387 -25.11 -2.86 -1.17
C SER A 387 -26.52 -3.47 -1.04
N THR A 388 -27.50 -2.58 -0.90
CA THR A 388 -28.97 -2.69 -1.07
C THR A 388 -29.62 -4.08 -1.19
N ALA A 389 -30.65 -4.29 -0.36
CA ALA A 389 -31.64 -5.38 -0.37
C ALA A 389 -31.12 -6.80 -0.12
N GLU A 390 -30.19 -7.30 -0.92
CA GLU A 390 -29.71 -8.69 -0.82
C GLU A 390 -28.97 -8.97 0.48
N VAL A 391 -28.13 -8.05 0.96
CA VAL A 391 -27.42 -8.24 2.23
C VAL A 391 -28.38 -8.23 3.41
N LEU A 392 -29.41 -7.37 3.42
CA LEU A 392 -30.43 -7.38 4.48
C LEU A 392 -31.27 -8.66 4.43
N GLU A 393 -31.54 -9.19 3.25
CA GLU A 393 -32.30 -10.42 3.03
C GLU A 393 -31.47 -11.66 3.38
N GLU A 394 -30.21 -11.73 2.97
CA GLU A 394 -29.24 -12.76 3.38
C GLU A 394 -28.92 -12.69 4.88
N TYR A 395 -28.81 -11.51 5.49
CA TYR A 395 -28.63 -11.39 6.95
C TYR A 395 -29.88 -11.85 7.72
N ARG A 396 -31.08 -11.44 7.27
CA ARG A 396 -32.38 -11.91 7.81
C ARG A 396 -32.50 -13.44 7.67
N ASN A 397 -32.02 -14.01 6.58
CA ASN A 397 -32.09 -15.45 6.28
C ASN A 397 -31.00 -16.28 6.99
N ALA A 398 -29.79 -15.74 7.17
CA ALA A 398 -28.66 -16.42 7.82
C ALA A 398 -28.84 -16.54 9.34
N HIS A 399 -29.53 -15.59 9.98
CA HIS A 399 -29.75 -15.56 11.43
C HIS A 399 -31.17 -15.99 11.82
N SER A 400 -31.59 -17.16 11.34
CA SER A 400 -32.87 -17.83 11.67
C SER A 400 -33.00 -18.28 13.16
N GLY A 401 -32.53 -17.44 14.08
CA GLY A 401 -32.63 -17.59 15.53
C GLY A 401 -32.56 -16.27 16.31
N GLU A 402 -31.91 -15.22 15.80
CA GLU A 402 -31.84 -13.89 16.44
C GLU A 402 -32.48 -12.83 15.55
N LYS A 403 -33.65 -12.35 15.96
CA LYS A 403 -34.41 -11.31 15.25
C LYS A 403 -33.76 -9.93 15.46
N PHE A 404 -32.98 -9.44 14.50
CA PHE A 404 -32.74 -8.00 14.36
C PHE A 404 -34.03 -7.34 13.85
N ASN A 405 -34.93 -6.99 14.77
CA ASN A 405 -36.23 -6.41 14.42
C ASN A 405 -36.19 -4.88 14.27
N GLU A 406 -35.07 -4.23 14.57
CA GLU A 406 -34.98 -2.79 14.70
C GLU A 406 -33.80 -2.24 13.91
N LEU A 407 -34.07 -1.21 13.13
CA LEU A 407 -33.08 -0.45 12.37
C LEU A 407 -32.87 0.91 13.05
N VAL A 408 -31.84 1.62 12.65
CA VAL A 408 -31.68 3.03 12.96
C VAL A 408 -31.32 3.79 11.69
N ILE A 409 -31.78 5.05 11.62
CA ILE A 409 -31.55 5.92 10.47
C ILE A 409 -30.85 7.19 10.94
N ASP A 410 -29.69 7.48 10.34
CA ASP A 410 -29.04 8.78 10.45
C ASP A 410 -29.39 9.61 9.20
N VAL A 411 -29.73 10.88 9.39
CA VAL A 411 -30.20 11.78 8.33
C VAL A 411 -29.17 12.85 8.06
N LEU A 412 -28.54 12.81 6.88
CA LEU A 412 -27.64 13.85 6.38
C LEU A 412 -28.41 14.80 5.47
N TRP A 413 -28.34 16.09 5.75
CA TRP A 413 -28.75 17.18 4.85
C TRP A 413 -27.52 17.88 4.27
N GLU A 414 -27.50 18.05 2.94
CA GLU A 414 -26.49 18.83 2.21
C GLU A 414 -27.15 20.03 1.53
N SER A 415 -26.92 21.24 2.05
CA SER A 415 -27.59 22.46 1.55
C SER A 415 -27.21 22.84 0.11
N ASP A 416 -25.96 22.60 -0.31
CA ASP A 416 -25.48 22.91 -1.67
C ASP A 416 -26.26 22.15 -2.75
N ARG A 417 -26.64 20.90 -2.46
CA ARG A 417 -27.39 20.02 -3.35
C ARG A 417 -28.90 20.03 -3.06
N LYS A 418 -29.31 20.61 -1.92
CA LYS A 418 -30.65 20.49 -1.34
C LYS A 418 -31.10 19.03 -1.27
N HIS A 419 -30.21 18.17 -0.80
CA HIS A 419 -30.34 16.73 -0.89
C HIS A 419 -30.21 16.06 0.48
N PHE A 420 -30.97 15.00 0.69
CA PHE A 420 -30.91 14.17 1.88
C PHE A 420 -30.26 12.83 1.58
N THR A 421 -29.39 12.36 2.48
CA THR A 421 -28.92 10.98 2.50
C THR A 421 -29.37 10.31 3.79
N LEU A 422 -30.09 9.20 3.67
CA LEU A 422 -30.56 8.38 4.79
C LEU A 422 -29.64 7.17 4.93
N PHE A 423 -28.90 7.10 6.03
CA PHE A 423 -28.02 5.96 6.32
C PHE A 423 -28.76 4.97 7.20
N VAL A 424 -29.08 3.80 6.64
CA VAL A 424 -29.89 2.76 7.27
C VAL A 424 -29.00 1.63 7.74
N GLN A 425 -29.03 1.34 9.03
CA GLN A 425 -28.19 0.31 9.65
C GLN A 425 -28.95 -0.48 10.73
N PRO A 426 -28.49 -1.70 11.09
CA PRO A 426 -29.05 -2.45 12.21
C PRO A 426 -28.95 -1.68 13.53
N TYR A 427 -29.98 -1.76 14.37
CA TYR A 427 -29.90 -1.23 15.73
C TYR A 427 -29.09 -2.18 16.62
N ILE A 428 -27.96 -1.70 17.13
CA ILE A 428 -27.06 -2.50 17.98
C ILE A 428 -27.48 -2.35 19.44
N GLN A 429 -28.03 -3.42 20.03
CA GLN A 429 -28.39 -3.44 21.44
C GLN A 429 -27.13 -3.64 22.31
N SER A 430 -26.57 -2.55 22.82
CA SER A 430 -25.39 -2.57 23.69
C SER A 430 -25.51 -1.57 24.84
N SER A 431 -24.99 -1.93 26.02
CA SER A 431 -24.78 -1.01 27.15
C SER A 431 -23.50 -0.18 27.00
N ASN A 432 -22.62 -0.54 26.05
CA ASN A 432 -21.32 0.09 25.84
C ASN A 432 -21.40 1.18 24.77
N THR A 433 -22.18 2.23 25.07
CA THR A 433 -22.43 3.37 24.18
C THR A 433 -21.78 4.66 24.66
N HIS A 434 -20.91 4.58 25.69
CA HIS A 434 -20.22 5.75 26.19
C HIS A 434 -19.18 6.22 25.16
N GLY A 435 -19.37 7.43 24.65
CA GLY A 435 -18.48 8.04 23.67
C GLY A 435 -18.91 7.92 22.21
N THR A 436 -20.05 7.27 21.89
CA THR A 436 -20.50 7.07 20.49
C THR A 436 -20.50 8.35 19.67
N GLY A 437 -21.04 9.45 20.21
CA GLY A 437 -21.07 10.75 19.52
C GLY A 437 -19.69 11.35 19.28
N CYS A 438 -18.78 11.26 20.26
CA CYS A 438 -17.40 11.71 20.12
C CYS A 438 -16.64 10.88 19.08
N THR A 439 -16.79 9.56 19.12
CA THR A 439 -16.16 8.63 18.17
C THR A 439 -16.62 8.91 16.74
N LEU A 440 -17.94 9.07 16.51
CA LEU A 440 -18.50 9.35 15.18
C LEU A 440 -17.99 10.67 14.60
N SER A 441 -18.10 11.76 15.38
CA SER A 441 -17.67 13.09 14.93
C SER A 441 -16.16 13.17 14.72
N ALA A 442 -15.36 12.47 15.54
CA ALA A 442 -13.93 12.35 15.34
C ALA A 442 -13.58 11.54 14.08
N ALA A 443 -14.26 10.42 13.84
CA ALA A 443 -14.06 9.63 12.62
C ALA A 443 -14.41 10.45 11.37
N LEU A 444 -15.52 11.18 11.41
CA LEU A 444 -15.94 12.09 10.35
C LEU A 444 -14.89 13.18 10.08
N ALA A 445 -14.37 13.83 11.12
CA ALA A 445 -13.31 14.83 10.97
C ALA A 445 -12.03 14.23 10.36
N ALA A 446 -11.65 13.01 10.78
CA ALA A 446 -10.50 12.30 10.21
C ALA A 446 -10.68 11.97 8.72
N TYR A 447 -11.87 11.51 8.31
CA TYR A 447 -12.16 11.23 6.90
C TYR A 447 -12.25 12.50 6.05
N LEU A 448 -12.84 13.57 6.57
CA LEU A 448 -12.84 14.88 5.89
C LEU A 448 -11.42 15.46 5.76
N GLY A 449 -10.58 15.32 6.79
CA GLY A 449 -9.18 15.74 6.74
C GLY A 449 -8.33 14.93 5.76
N LYS A 450 -8.77 13.72 5.39
CA LYS A 450 -8.19 12.93 4.28
C LYS A 450 -8.70 13.35 2.91
N GLY A 451 -9.60 14.34 2.81
CA GLY A 451 -10.18 14.80 1.56
C GLY A 451 -11.35 13.96 1.05
N MET A 452 -11.93 13.08 1.85
CA MET A 452 -13.12 12.31 1.42
C MET A 452 -14.33 13.21 1.21
N SER A 453 -15.19 12.84 0.26
CA SER A 453 -16.48 13.52 0.04
C SER A 453 -17.40 13.39 1.26
N MET A 454 -18.33 14.35 1.44
CA MET A 454 -19.19 14.43 2.64
C MET A 454 -19.97 13.13 2.89
N SER A 455 -20.67 12.61 1.88
CA SER A 455 -21.47 11.37 2.00
C SER A 455 -20.61 10.15 2.32
N MET A 456 -19.44 10.02 1.70
CA MET A 456 -18.50 8.92 1.98
C MET A 456 -17.88 9.04 3.38
N ALA A 457 -17.49 10.24 3.79
CA ALA A 457 -16.93 10.49 5.11
C ALA A 457 -17.96 10.17 6.21
N VAL A 458 -19.23 10.53 6.02
CA VAL A 458 -20.33 10.17 6.93
C VAL A 458 -20.56 8.67 6.96
N LYS A 459 -20.66 8.02 5.79
CA LYS A 459 -20.82 6.56 5.69
C LYS A 459 -19.71 5.82 6.45
N SER A 460 -18.46 6.14 6.16
CA SER A 460 -17.31 5.50 6.79
C SER A 460 -17.20 5.81 8.29
N ALA A 461 -17.60 7.00 8.73
CA ALA A 461 -17.64 7.33 10.15
C ALA A 461 -18.71 6.51 10.90
N ILE A 462 -19.89 6.32 10.29
CA ILE A 462 -20.96 5.47 10.81
C ILE A 462 -20.46 4.03 10.92
N GLU A 463 -19.89 3.46 9.85
CA GLU A 463 -19.35 2.10 9.84
C GLU A 463 -18.26 1.89 10.90
N PHE A 464 -17.31 2.82 11.01
CA PHE A 464 -16.26 2.78 12.05
C PHE A 464 -16.87 2.77 13.46
N THR A 465 -17.88 3.61 13.70
CA THR A 465 -18.52 3.70 15.00
C THR A 465 -19.30 2.43 15.33
N SER A 466 -20.08 1.90 14.38
CA SER A 466 -20.89 0.69 14.56
C SER A 466 -20.02 -0.53 14.87
N LEU A 467 -18.93 -0.74 14.12
CA LEU A 467 -17.95 -1.80 14.42
C LEU A 467 -17.30 -1.64 15.79
N GLY A 468 -17.05 -0.39 16.23
CA GLY A 468 -16.56 -0.09 17.56
C GLY A 468 -17.54 -0.45 18.68
N ILE A 469 -18.86 -0.35 18.44
CA ILE A 469 -19.90 -0.78 19.38
C ILE A 469 -19.97 -2.32 19.41
N GLU A 470 -20.02 -2.96 18.23
CA GLU A 470 -20.13 -4.43 18.09
C GLU A 470 -18.95 -5.16 18.73
N SER A 471 -17.75 -4.63 18.59
CA SER A 471 -16.53 -5.20 19.16
C SER A 471 -16.17 -4.65 20.54
N SER A 472 -17.09 -3.93 21.19
CA SER A 472 -16.86 -3.32 22.50
C SER A 472 -16.60 -4.35 23.60
N MET A 473 -15.79 -3.96 24.58
CA MET A 473 -15.53 -4.74 25.78
C MET A 473 -16.16 -4.04 26.98
N SER A 474 -16.85 -4.80 27.84
CA SER A 474 -17.44 -4.26 29.06
C SER A 474 -16.34 -3.83 30.05
N LEU A 475 -16.11 -2.52 30.13
CA LEU A 475 -15.19 -1.90 31.07
C LEU A 475 -15.97 -1.08 32.11
N GLY A 476 -15.53 -1.14 33.37
CA GLY A 476 -16.23 -0.50 34.48
C GLY A 476 -17.54 -1.18 34.86
N SER A 477 -18.35 -0.52 35.68
CA SER A 477 -19.62 -1.04 36.21
C SER A 477 -20.85 -0.25 35.73
N GLY A 478 -20.68 0.62 34.73
CA GLY A 478 -21.75 1.44 34.15
C GLY A 478 -21.79 1.28 32.63
N ASN A 479 -22.05 2.36 31.89
CA ASN A 479 -22.00 2.32 30.43
C ASN A 479 -20.54 2.31 29.96
N GLY A 480 -20.11 1.21 29.37
CA GLY A 480 -18.75 1.02 28.89
C GLY A 480 -18.45 1.80 27.60
N PRO A 481 -17.16 1.97 27.25
CA PRO A 481 -16.75 2.63 26.02
C PRO A 481 -16.81 1.71 24.79
N LEU A 482 -16.74 2.32 23.61
CA LEU A 482 -16.54 1.60 22.35
C LEU A 482 -15.11 1.06 22.23
N ASN A 483 -14.93 0.01 21.44
CA ASN A 483 -13.61 -0.47 21.04
C ASN A 483 -13.07 0.37 19.87
N HIS A 484 -12.30 1.41 20.19
CA HIS A 484 -11.67 2.29 19.19
C HIS A 484 -10.53 1.62 18.41
N MET A 485 -10.08 0.44 18.83
CA MET A 485 -8.92 -0.27 18.28
C MET A 485 -9.32 -1.39 17.31
N HIS A 486 -10.61 -1.55 17.00
CA HIS A 486 -11.14 -2.64 16.18
C HIS A 486 -10.50 -2.73 14.77
N SER A 487 -9.99 -1.62 14.24
CA SER A 487 -9.31 -1.53 12.94
C SER A 487 -7.77 -1.54 13.03
N THR A 488 -7.20 -1.60 14.23
CA THR A 488 -5.75 -1.53 14.43
C THR A 488 -5.09 -2.91 14.46
N LYS A 489 -3.91 -3.03 13.85
CA LYS A 489 -3.10 -4.25 13.87
C LYS A 489 -1.75 -3.96 14.53
N ILE A 490 -1.31 -4.85 15.41
CA ILE A 490 0.03 -4.80 15.99
C ILE A 490 0.99 -5.41 14.97
N LEU A 491 1.99 -4.64 14.54
CA LEU A 491 3.05 -5.16 13.69
C LEU A 491 4.05 -5.96 14.56
N PRO A 492 4.28 -7.26 14.29
CA PRO A 492 5.21 -8.07 15.07
C PRO A 492 6.67 -7.69 14.81
N LEU A 493 6.96 -7.07 13.66
CA LEU A 493 8.28 -6.60 13.26
C LEU A 493 8.18 -5.12 12.89
N SER A 494 9.23 -4.37 13.22
CA SER A 494 9.35 -2.97 12.80
C SER A 494 9.42 -2.87 11.28
N LEU A 495 8.96 -1.75 10.73
CA LEU A 495 9.21 -1.42 9.34
C LEU A 495 10.71 -1.15 9.11
N PRO A 496 11.23 -1.35 7.89
CA PRO A 496 12.59 -0.97 7.55
C PRO A 496 12.87 0.50 7.85
N THR A 497 14.01 0.78 8.48
CA THR A 497 14.50 2.14 8.72
C THR A 497 15.92 2.30 8.21
N SER A 498 16.43 3.53 8.14
CA SER A 498 17.83 3.79 7.79
C SER A 498 18.83 3.09 8.70
N THR A 499 18.47 2.85 9.97
CA THR A 499 19.29 2.15 10.96
C THR A 499 19.01 0.65 11.04
N SER A 500 17.88 0.18 10.51
CA SER A 500 17.50 -1.23 10.46
C SER A 500 16.80 -1.53 9.13
N PRO A 501 17.56 -1.62 8.02
CA PRO A 501 16.99 -1.79 6.69
C PRO A 501 16.39 -3.19 6.48
N ALA A 502 16.81 -4.18 7.28
CA ALA A 502 16.33 -5.56 7.23
C ALA A 502 15.84 -6.02 8.61
N PRO A 503 14.68 -5.52 9.10
CA PRO A 503 14.20 -5.76 10.45
C PRO A 503 13.87 -7.23 10.72
N PHE A 504 13.35 -7.95 9.71
CA PHE A 504 13.09 -9.39 9.82
C PHE A 504 14.38 -10.17 10.03
N THR A 505 15.38 -9.97 9.17
CA THR A 505 16.68 -10.63 9.28
C THR A 505 17.39 -10.27 10.58
N THR A 506 17.34 -9.00 10.98
CA THR A 506 17.92 -8.53 12.25
C THR A 506 17.28 -9.25 13.43
N HIS A 507 15.95 -9.36 13.44
CA HIS A 507 15.22 -10.08 14.48
C HIS A 507 15.59 -11.57 14.53
N LEU A 508 15.71 -12.23 13.38
CA LEU A 508 16.14 -13.64 13.31
C LEU A 508 17.57 -13.86 13.82
N ILE A 509 18.50 -12.98 13.47
CA ILE A 509 19.88 -13.06 13.97
C ILE A 509 19.91 -12.86 15.50
N GLN A 510 19.18 -11.87 16.00
CA GLN A 510 19.10 -11.58 17.44
C GLN A 510 18.47 -12.73 18.23
N SER A 511 17.44 -13.40 17.68
CA SER A 511 16.80 -14.53 18.34
C SER A 511 17.71 -15.76 18.43
N ALA A 512 18.75 -15.84 17.60
CA ALA A 512 19.75 -16.91 17.57
C ALA A 512 21.17 -16.40 17.88
N ALA A 513 21.32 -15.30 18.63
CA ALA A 513 22.59 -14.58 18.78
C ALA A 513 23.76 -15.45 19.25
N GLU A 514 23.53 -16.37 20.20
CA GLU A 514 24.57 -17.28 20.70
C GLU A 514 25.12 -18.17 19.59
N HIS A 515 24.24 -18.85 18.85
CA HIS A 515 24.64 -19.71 17.73
C HIS A 515 25.21 -18.90 16.55
N TRP A 516 24.68 -17.70 16.33
CA TRP A 516 25.17 -16.80 15.31
C TRP A 516 26.61 -16.38 15.59
N ASP A 517 26.92 -15.99 16.83
CA ASP A 517 28.28 -15.61 17.24
C ASP A 517 29.26 -16.79 17.14
N ASP A 518 28.86 -17.97 17.62
CA ASP A 518 29.67 -19.19 17.49
C ASP A 518 30.01 -19.51 16.02
N TYR A 519 29.03 -19.31 15.13
CA TYR A 519 29.20 -19.53 13.70
C TYR A 519 30.12 -18.47 13.07
N ILE A 520 29.84 -17.19 13.23
CA ILE A 520 30.59 -16.14 12.53
C ILE A 520 31.98 -15.90 13.13
N TYR A 521 32.21 -16.26 14.40
CA TYR A 521 33.51 -16.16 15.08
C TYR A 521 34.20 -17.53 15.25
N HIS A 522 33.80 -18.52 14.45
CA HIS A 522 34.32 -19.88 14.54
C HIS A 522 35.87 -19.91 14.43
N PRO A 523 36.58 -20.77 15.20
CA PRO A 523 38.04 -20.86 15.17
C PRO A 523 38.64 -21.12 13.78
N PHE A 524 37.90 -21.79 12.89
CA PHE A 524 38.30 -21.99 11.50
C PHE A 524 38.49 -20.66 10.76
N VAL A 525 37.52 -19.74 10.89
CA VAL A 525 37.54 -18.41 10.23
C VAL A 525 38.67 -17.57 10.79
N LYS A 526 38.90 -17.62 12.11
CA LYS A 526 39.99 -16.90 12.78
C LYS A 526 41.36 -17.34 12.25
N GLN A 527 41.59 -18.64 12.18
CA GLN A 527 42.84 -19.23 11.68
C GLN A 527 43.03 -19.05 10.16
N LEU A 528 41.92 -18.97 9.41
CA LEU A 528 41.95 -18.63 7.98
C LEU A 528 42.41 -17.18 7.78
N ALA A 529 41.93 -16.27 8.64
CA ALA A 529 42.22 -14.84 8.58
C ALA A 529 43.67 -14.49 8.95
N ASP A 530 44.28 -15.20 9.90
CA ASP A 530 45.66 -14.95 10.34
C ASP A 530 46.70 -15.87 9.67
N GLY A 531 46.24 -16.84 8.89
CA GLY A 531 47.06 -17.77 8.11
C GLY A 531 47.58 -18.98 8.87
N THR A 532 47.13 -19.23 10.11
CA THR A 532 47.58 -20.38 10.91
C THR A 532 46.78 -21.66 10.71
N LEU A 533 45.71 -21.61 9.90
CA LEU A 533 44.87 -22.79 9.65
C LEU A 533 45.72 -23.93 9.07
N PRO A 534 45.54 -25.19 9.52
CA PRO A 534 46.23 -26.31 8.91
C PRO A 534 45.76 -26.55 7.47
N LYS A 535 46.71 -26.76 6.55
CA LYS A 535 46.43 -27.05 5.13
C LYS A 535 45.43 -28.20 4.95
N GLU A 536 45.57 -29.28 5.69
CA GLU A 536 44.67 -30.44 5.61
C GLU A 536 43.23 -30.09 6.00
N SER A 537 43.04 -29.26 7.02
CA SER A 537 41.71 -28.78 7.43
C SER A 537 41.06 -27.94 6.35
N PHE A 538 41.82 -27.07 5.69
CA PHE A 538 41.32 -26.28 4.56
C PHE A 538 40.96 -27.16 3.35
N LEU A 539 41.82 -28.12 2.99
CA LEU A 539 41.55 -29.06 1.89
C LEU A 539 40.33 -29.95 2.18
N HIS A 540 40.15 -30.39 3.42
CA HIS A 540 38.94 -31.09 3.83
C HIS A 540 37.70 -30.20 3.70
N TYR A 541 37.76 -28.96 4.18
CA TYR A 541 36.66 -28.01 4.05
C TYR A 541 36.26 -27.78 2.59
N ILE A 542 37.20 -27.40 1.71
CA ILE A 542 36.89 -27.01 0.33
C ILE A 542 36.34 -28.18 -0.51
N THR A 543 36.78 -29.41 -0.22
CA THR A 543 36.26 -30.62 -0.87
C THR A 543 34.87 -30.98 -0.38
N GLN A 544 34.58 -30.80 0.92
CA GLN A 544 33.23 -30.97 1.47
C GLN A 544 32.28 -29.87 0.98
N ASP A 545 32.76 -28.64 0.88
CA ASP A 545 31.98 -27.51 0.39
C ASP A 545 31.56 -27.70 -1.06
N TYR A 546 32.44 -28.25 -1.91
CA TYR A 546 32.06 -28.67 -3.27
C TYR A 546 30.89 -29.66 -3.28
N VAL A 547 30.89 -30.66 -2.38
CA VAL A 547 29.76 -31.60 -2.24
C VAL A 547 28.51 -30.89 -1.73
N TYR A 548 28.65 -29.99 -0.76
CA TYR A 548 27.56 -29.18 -0.23
C TYR A 548 26.90 -28.32 -1.31
N LEU A 549 27.68 -27.65 -2.17
CA LEU A 549 27.17 -26.77 -3.23
C LEU A 549 26.27 -27.51 -4.22
N VAL A 550 26.50 -28.80 -4.46
CA VAL A 550 25.58 -29.63 -5.27
C VAL A 550 24.21 -29.75 -4.60
N HIS A 551 24.18 -29.97 -3.29
CA HIS A 551 22.92 -29.99 -2.54
C HIS A 551 22.30 -28.59 -2.47
N TYR A 552 23.10 -27.56 -2.26
CA TYR A 552 22.63 -26.18 -2.18
C TYR A 552 21.99 -25.70 -3.48
N ALA A 553 22.56 -26.06 -4.64
CA ALA A 553 21.99 -25.82 -5.96
C ALA A 553 20.64 -26.53 -6.15
N ARG A 554 20.55 -27.81 -5.74
CA ARG A 554 19.28 -28.58 -5.77
C ARG A 554 18.20 -27.94 -4.90
N ILE A 555 18.57 -27.44 -3.72
CA ILE A 555 17.64 -26.76 -2.81
C ILE A 555 17.14 -25.44 -3.40
N HIS A 556 17.98 -24.63 -4.03
CA HIS A 556 17.54 -23.40 -4.70
C HIS A 556 16.68 -23.69 -5.94
N SER A 557 16.97 -24.78 -6.65
CA SER A 557 16.08 -25.26 -7.72
C SER A 557 14.70 -25.68 -7.17
N LEU A 558 14.66 -26.32 -5.99
CA LEU A 558 13.42 -26.66 -5.30
C LEU A 558 12.67 -25.40 -4.80
N ALA A 559 13.39 -24.37 -4.35
CA ALA A 559 12.79 -23.07 -4.03
C ALA A 559 12.15 -22.43 -5.27
N GLY A 560 12.83 -22.48 -6.42
CA GLY A 560 12.26 -22.12 -7.72
C GLY A 560 10.97 -22.89 -8.02
N TYR A 561 10.99 -24.22 -7.89
CA TYR A 561 9.79 -25.05 -8.08
C TYR A 561 8.60 -24.64 -7.18
N LYS A 562 8.86 -24.16 -5.96
CA LYS A 562 7.81 -23.70 -5.02
C LYS A 562 7.36 -22.26 -5.24
N SER A 563 7.95 -21.54 -6.18
CA SER A 563 7.67 -20.13 -6.43
C SER A 563 6.42 -19.94 -7.27
N ASN A 564 5.70 -18.83 -7.04
CA ASN A 564 4.44 -18.52 -7.72
C ASN A 564 4.57 -17.43 -8.79
N SER A 565 5.78 -16.91 -9.03
CA SER A 565 6.03 -15.84 -9.99
C SER A 565 7.24 -16.12 -10.88
N PHE A 566 7.21 -15.62 -12.12
CA PHE A 566 8.34 -15.72 -13.03
C PHE A 566 9.57 -14.94 -12.54
N ALA A 567 9.36 -13.84 -11.82
CA ALA A 567 10.45 -13.08 -11.21
C ALA A 567 11.20 -13.90 -10.16
N ASP A 568 10.48 -14.61 -9.28
CA ASP A 568 11.09 -15.50 -8.29
C ASP A 568 11.79 -16.69 -8.97
N LEU A 569 11.17 -17.28 -9.99
CA LEU A 569 11.76 -18.38 -10.77
C LEU A 569 13.09 -17.96 -11.41
N GLU A 570 13.14 -16.78 -12.03
CA GLU A 570 14.35 -16.22 -12.61
C GLU A 570 15.41 -15.97 -11.53
N ALA A 571 15.03 -15.39 -10.39
CA ALA A 571 15.94 -15.14 -9.28
C ALA A 571 16.59 -16.44 -8.76
N PHE A 572 15.81 -17.51 -8.54
CA PHE A 572 16.34 -18.80 -8.10
C PHE A 572 17.15 -19.52 -9.17
N ALA A 573 16.79 -19.38 -10.45
CA ALA A 573 17.60 -19.88 -11.56
C ALA A 573 18.97 -19.20 -11.60
N ASN A 574 19.02 -17.87 -11.43
CA ASN A 574 20.26 -17.10 -11.35
C ASN A 574 21.12 -17.53 -10.16
N ILE A 575 20.53 -17.72 -8.97
CA ILE A 575 21.26 -18.25 -7.81
C ILE A 575 21.88 -19.62 -8.12
N THR A 576 21.12 -20.51 -8.76
CA THR A 576 21.61 -21.84 -9.14
C THR A 576 22.78 -21.75 -10.14
N GLN A 577 22.70 -20.84 -11.10
CA GLN A 577 23.81 -20.57 -12.03
C GLN A 577 25.03 -19.98 -11.32
N HIS A 578 24.86 -19.09 -10.35
CA HIS A 578 25.96 -18.55 -9.55
C HIS A 578 26.66 -19.65 -8.74
N ILE A 579 25.91 -20.55 -8.11
CA ILE A 579 26.47 -21.70 -7.40
C ILE A 579 27.27 -22.60 -8.35
N ALA A 580 26.77 -22.85 -9.56
CA ALA A 580 27.50 -23.63 -10.56
C ALA A 580 28.82 -22.94 -10.98
N LYS A 581 28.82 -21.62 -11.20
CA LYS A 581 30.04 -20.84 -11.48
C LYS A 581 31.04 -20.89 -10.32
N GLU A 582 30.57 -20.74 -9.09
CA GLU A 582 31.41 -20.85 -7.88
C GLU A 582 32.04 -22.24 -7.78
N SER A 583 31.28 -23.31 -8.02
CA SER A 583 31.80 -24.67 -8.00
C SER A 583 32.96 -24.89 -8.99
N ALA A 584 32.98 -24.20 -10.14
CA ALA A 584 34.09 -24.25 -11.09
C ALA A 584 35.37 -23.63 -10.53
N MET A 585 35.26 -22.52 -9.78
CA MET A 585 36.39 -21.92 -9.08
C MET A 585 36.96 -22.84 -8.00
N HIS A 586 36.09 -23.58 -7.28
CA HIS A 586 36.54 -24.59 -6.31
C HIS A 586 37.37 -25.69 -6.98
N VAL A 587 36.96 -26.15 -8.17
CA VAL A 587 37.70 -27.14 -8.97
C VAL A 587 39.09 -26.60 -9.34
N GLU A 588 39.17 -25.36 -9.85
CA GLU A 588 40.45 -24.72 -10.19
C GLU A 588 41.37 -24.57 -8.97
N TYR A 589 40.81 -24.10 -7.86
CA TYR A 589 41.56 -23.94 -6.61
C TYR A 589 42.08 -25.29 -6.10
N CYS A 590 41.23 -26.33 -6.07
CA CYS A 590 41.62 -27.68 -5.69
C CYS A 590 42.73 -28.25 -6.59
N ASN A 591 42.62 -28.04 -7.91
CA ASN A 591 43.64 -28.44 -8.87
C ASN A 591 44.99 -27.77 -8.58
N SER A 592 45.01 -26.47 -8.26
CA SER A 592 46.24 -25.75 -7.91
C SER A 592 46.90 -26.25 -6.61
N TRP A 593 46.15 -26.96 -5.76
CA TRP A 593 46.64 -27.59 -4.53
C TRP A 593 46.87 -29.11 -4.67
N GLY A 594 46.76 -29.65 -5.88
CA GLY A 594 47.09 -31.04 -6.21
C GLY A 594 45.93 -32.04 -6.07
N ILE A 595 44.69 -31.58 -5.94
CA ILE A 595 43.49 -32.44 -5.92
C ILE A 595 42.90 -32.46 -7.33
N SER A 596 42.88 -33.63 -7.98
CA SER A 596 42.31 -33.75 -9.32
C SER A 596 40.77 -33.65 -9.29
N THR A 597 40.16 -33.21 -10.39
CA THR A 597 38.70 -33.23 -10.55
C THR A 597 38.10 -34.63 -10.32
N SER A 598 38.83 -35.70 -10.71
CA SER A 598 38.36 -37.08 -10.48
C SER A 598 38.32 -37.43 -8.99
N ASP A 599 39.29 -36.96 -8.21
CA ASP A 599 39.33 -37.20 -6.76
C ASP A 599 38.26 -36.37 -6.05
N LEU A 600 38.05 -35.12 -6.48
CA LEU A 600 37.01 -34.25 -5.96
C LEU A 600 35.61 -34.85 -6.14
N LEU A 601 35.31 -35.42 -7.32
CA LEU A 601 34.04 -36.11 -7.59
C LEU A 601 33.83 -37.39 -6.77
N LYS A 602 34.91 -38.01 -6.27
CA LYS A 602 34.86 -39.20 -5.41
C LYS A 602 34.85 -38.85 -3.92
N THR A 603 34.82 -37.57 -3.57
CA THR A 603 34.78 -37.11 -2.18
C THR A 603 33.59 -37.73 -1.48
N VAL A 604 33.86 -38.46 -0.40
CA VAL A 604 32.82 -39.02 0.46
C VAL A 604 32.26 -37.90 1.32
N GLU A 605 30.94 -37.75 1.32
CA GLU A 605 30.24 -36.76 2.14
C GLU A 605 30.48 -37.06 3.63
N SER A 606 30.90 -36.05 4.38
CA SER A 606 31.14 -36.14 5.82
C SER A 606 29.82 -36.16 6.60
N ALA A 607 29.85 -36.70 7.82
CA ALA A 607 28.67 -36.73 8.69
C ALA A 607 28.08 -35.33 8.98
N HIS A 608 28.93 -34.30 9.08
CA HIS A 608 28.49 -32.91 9.28
C HIS A 608 27.77 -32.36 8.05
N ASN A 609 28.31 -32.63 6.85
CA ASN A 609 27.69 -32.21 5.60
C ASN A 609 26.34 -32.93 5.39
N ILE A 610 26.30 -34.25 5.63
CA ILE A 610 25.05 -35.05 5.60
C ILE A 610 24.00 -34.46 6.55
N ALA A 611 24.38 -34.08 7.77
CA ALA A 611 23.44 -33.51 8.73
C ALA A 611 22.85 -32.19 8.22
N TYR A 612 23.69 -31.31 7.67
CA TYR A 612 23.25 -30.02 7.12
C TYR A 612 22.36 -30.23 5.89
N THR A 613 22.84 -30.98 4.89
CA THR A 613 22.12 -31.17 3.62
C THR A 613 20.80 -31.89 3.83
N ARG A 614 20.72 -32.86 4.75
CA ARG A 614 19.47 -33.52 5.14
C ARG A 614 18.49 -32.56 5.79
N TYR A 615 18.94 -31.69 6.69
CA TYR A 615 18.06 -30.68 7.30
C TYR A 615 17.44 -29.77 6.23
N LEU A 616 18.25 -29.20 5.33
CA LEU A 616 17.74 -28.35 4.24
C LEU A 616 16.79 -29.09 3.31
N THR A 617 17.12 -30.35 3.00
CA THR A 617 16.28 -31.18 2.12
C THR A 617 14.95 -31.51 2.78
N ASP A 618 14.95 -31.85 4.07
CA ASP A 618 13.73 -32.19 4.81
C ASP A 618 12.79 -30.98 4.93
N VAL A 619 13.32 -29.82 5.32
CA VAL A 619 12.57 -28.55 5.33
C VAL A 619 12.09 -28.19 3.93
N GLY A 620 12.95 -28.35 2.93
CA GLY A 620 12.58 -28.07 1.53
C GLY A 620 11.46 -28.96 1.02
N HIS A 621 11.42 -30.24 1.37
CA HIS A 621 10.34 -31.12 0.88
C HIS A 621 9.05 -30.93 1.67
N SER A 622 9.13 -30.84 3.00
CA SER A 622 7.96 -30.82 3.89
C SER A 622 7.37 -29.42 4.13
N GLY A 623 8.18 -28.37 4.01
CA GLY A 623 7.82 -27.00 4.35
C GLY A 623 7.38 -26.13 3.17
N THR A 624 6.95 -24.93 3.52
CA THR A 624 6.65 -23.81 2.63
C THR A 624 7.93 -23.19 2.03
N LEU A 625 7.77 -22.34 1.02
CA LEU A 625 8.88 -21.57 0.46
C LEU A 625 9.57 -20.70 1.51
N LEU A 626 8.81 -20.08 2.42
CA LEU A 626 9.35 -19.24 3.49
C LEU A 626 10.21 -20.04 4.48
N GLU A 627 9.74 -21.21 4.91
CA GLU A 627 10.52 -22.08 5.80
C GLU A 627 11.84 -22.53 5.15
N LEU A 628 11.80 -22.85 3.86
CA LEU A 628 13.00 -23.17 3.09
C LEU A 628 13.96 -21.99 2.99
N LEU A 629 13.45 -20.79 2.69
CA LEU A 629 14.23 -19.55 2.62
C LEU A 629 14.91 -19.23 3.96
N VAL A 630 14.19 -19.37 5.08
CA VAL A 630 14.76 -19.17 6.42
C VAL A 630 15.85 -20.22 6.71
N ALA A 631 15.65 -21.47 6.32
CA ALA A 631 16.63 -22.54 6.53
C ALA A 631 17.95 -22.28 5.77
N VAL A 632 17.88 -21.81 4.53
CA VAL A 632 19.08 -21.50 3.72
C VAL A 632 19.72 -20.15 4.05
N ALA A 633 18.97 -19.21 4.64
CA ALA A 633 19.43 -17.85 4.91
C ALA A 633 20.69 -17.80 5.80
N SER A 634 20.83 -18.72 6.75
CA SER A 634 21.99 -18.81 7.64
C SER A 634 23.32 -18.88 6.88
N CYS A 635 23.37 -19.70 5.82
CA CYS A 635 24.57 -19.85 4.99
C CYS A 635 24.90 -18.54 4.28
N LEU A 636 23.96 -18.01 3.50
CA LEU A 636 24.16 -16.78 2.73
C LEU A 636 24.57 -15.59 3.61
N LEU A 637 23.81 -15.34 4.68
CA LEU A 637 24.01 -14.18 5.54
C LEU A 637 25.29 -14.31 6.36
N GLY A 638 25.58 -15.49 6.90
CA GLY A 638 26.74 -15.71 7.75
C GLY A 638 28.05 -15.62 6.97
N TYR A 639 28.15 -16.29 5.82
CA TYR A 639 29.34 -16.18 4.96
C TYR A 639 29.50 -14.77 4.40
N GLY A 640 28.41 -14.07 4.07
CA GLY A 640 28.43 -12.66 3.68
C GLY A 640 29.02 -11.77 4.79
N GLU A 641 28.59 -11.95 6.03
CA GLU A 641 29.08 -11.17 7.18
C GLU A 641 30.55 -11.52 7.53
N ILE A 642 30.94 -12.79 7.45
CA ILE A 642 32.34 -13.21 7.57
C ILE A 642 33.20 -12.52 6.49
N GLY A 643 32.83 -12.66 5.22
CA GLY A 643 33.59 -12.09 4.10
C GLY A 643 33.72 -10.57 4.19
N ARG A 644 32.62 -9.87 4.53
CA ARG A 644 32.60 -8.42 4.71
C ARG A 644 33.58 -7.96 5.80
N ARG A 645 33.56 -8.61 6.98
CA ARG A 645 34.45 -8.27 8.10
C ARG A 645 35.91 -8.58 7.79
N LEU A 646 36.20 -9.74 7.22
CA LEU A 646 37.57 -10.12 6.82
C LEU A 646 38.12 -9.15 5.77
N LYS A 647 37.34 -8.81 4.75
CA LYS A 647 37.72 -7.82 3.74
C LYS A 647 38.02 -6.46 4.36
N LYS A 648 37.16 -5.99 5.28
CA LYS A 648 37.37 -4.70 5.98
C LYS A 648 38.68 -4.73 6.77
N SER A 649 38.89 -5.76 7.58
CA SER A 649 40.10 -5.93 8.39
C SER A 649 41.37 -6.02 7.53
N ALA A 650 41.34 -6.79 6.45
CA ALA A 650 42.47 -6.92 5.52
C ALA A 650 42.84 -5.60 4.81
N LEU A 651 41.88 -4.69 4.59
CA LEU A 651 42.10 -3.40 3.93
C LEU A 651 42.51 -2.28 4.89
N THR A 652 42.02 -2.31 6.13
CA THR A 652 42.14 -1.19 7.09
C THR A 652 43.07 -1.48 8.25
N GLY A 653 43.38 -2.75 8.51
CA GLY A 653 44.08 -3.18 9.73
C GLY A 653 43.21 -3.17 10.98
N GLU A 654 41.91 -2.88 10.86
CA GLU A 654 40.97 -2.96 11.98
C GLU A 654 40.76 -4.40 12.45
N GLU A 655 40.37 -4.56 13.72
CA GLU A 655 39.99 -5.85 14.26
C GLU A 655 38.68 -6.35 13.64
N PHE A 656 38.65 -7.61 13.17
CA PHE A 656 37.40 -8.25 12.73
C PHE A 656 36.71 -9.02 13.86
N ALA A 657 37.44 -9.27 14.95
CA ALA A 657 36.99 -9.83 16.21
C ALA A 657 37.92 -9.33 17.32
N PRO A 658 37.49 -9.26 18.60
CA PRO A 658 38.30 -8.69 19.68
C PRO A 658 39.73 -9.28 19.72
N GLY A 659 40.72 -8.43 19.51
CA GLY A 659 42.14 -8.79 19.49
C GLY A 659 42.64 -9.54 18.25
N LEU A 660 41.85 -9.60 17.17
CA LEU A 660 42.18 -10.34 15.95
C LEU A 660 42.11 -9.44 14.69
N VAL A 661 43.22 -9.37 13.98
CA VAL A 661 43.37 -8.63 12.70
C VAL A 661 43.70 -9.62 11.59
N CYS A 662 43.09 -9.44 10.42
CA CYS A 662 43.37 -10.26 9.25
C CYS A 662 44.78 -9.97 8.71
N LYS A 663 45.60 -11.01 8.56
CA LYS A 663 46.95 -10.91 8.02
C LYS A 663 46.93 -11.28 6.54
N LYS A 664 47.23 -10.31 5.69
CA LYS A 664 47.34 -10.52 4.24
C LYS A 664 48.74 -11.00 3.83
N GLU A 665 49.78 -10.47 4.47
CA GLU A 665 51.16 -10.85 4.18
C GLU A 665 51.46 -12.28 4.63
N ASN A 666 52.04 -13.09 3.73
CA ASN A 666 52.41 -14.48 3.97
C ASN A 666 51.25 -15.42 4.35
N ASN A 667 49.99 -15.02 4.12
CA ASN A 667 48.85 -15.89 4.35
C ASN A 667 48.67 -16.86 3.16
N PRO A 668 48.77 -18.19 3.37
CA PRO A 668 48.74 -19.15 2.28
C PRO A 668 47.38 -19.26 1.57
N TYR A 669 46.33 -18.69 2.14
CA TYR A 669 44.95 -18.76 1.63
C TYR A 669 44.49 -17.51 0.87
N TRP A 670 45.34 -16.47 0.80
CA TRP A 670 45.00 -15.16 0.20
C TRP A 670 45.79 -14.89 -1.10
N LYS A 671 46.06 -15.94 -1.88
CA LYS A 671 46.89 -15.87 -3.10
C LYS A 671 46.19 -15.20 -4.27
#